data_AF-A0A5N6XVU5-F1
#
_entry.id   AF-A0A5N6XVU5-F1
#
_cell.length_a   1.000
_cell.length_b   1.000
_cell.length_c   1.000
_cell.angle_alpha   90.00
_cell.angle_beta   90.00
_cell.angle_gamma   90.00
#
_symmetry.space_group_name_H-M   'P 1'
#
loop_
_entity.id
_entity.type
_entity.pdbx_description
1 polymer ?
#
loop_
_entity_poly.entity_id
_entity_poly.type
_entity_poly.pdbx_seq_one_letter_code
_entity_poly.pdbx_strand_id
1 'polypeptide(L)'
;MANITQLPPELFCSVLDLAFENQSDIQLLCSLSLLSRQWHEALVPRIYAEWTYNGARQSFRSLWNFLRTILNDSRIAALIHSLHIGNWGYYPYARSGEWEELNLPQDEIALFREAINRVGIKHLESNIIKDIRKRDRRPLMALLLTCLPNITRIYAHVPQSDPVLSAVLRQILDCQGGDNPSTILSNLSELYVLGEVDVPTRDLVNHNLLPGADQTPLRLDDLWPALHLTGLRTLSLYDLDTANAALRLGASPAISRLKHLSIIGGFNSSCTYTDLGALVALPEALTSFSLYIQDYAFGSIGGDMISNAGLWKVLKKQQNSLEYLDIYRDAEHTRLYMSQGHFGLLHSFTCLKKLCIQAEVLLGSFWDRPNAPYRLKDRLPCNLQSLTLYGGKGFFHTSSIGVHLQEALDSGIFSSLTSIELEGFYVDFDITDVCRQNGVTLSMGRNYHHKALSRDCQLRKEGSCPPLLPKTYNMRIDGQRRAVMFAFFPEECRDRREILLPLDDSMDAYEENDAKDEDLDQCTGDLKLRMLDFWVHNGGTAYMVFQNFAHSSLPPLFSFAIYFTHAHVSREKIDHRALYHALCDSYNNYDVRFDLYFVPGISEEGCIAHYRQEGCFRGDYKKQLKAYKESSRYDVSPGVGALPSMVHDYSDTGFYRGLLFICTEPEWNGDQETLWSVQFDPVRQAEDGTESSDEENIPFHCIQRHPVNDSSRWYEGYDGECPIDRWISDIASWHREELRGPWLKATRRGWQIWR
;
A
#
# COMPACT_ATOMS: atom_id res chain seq x y z
N MET A 1 42.92 -17.48 -12.23
CA MET A 1 41.56 -17.40 -12.83
C MET A 1 41.61 -16.39 -13.97
N ALA A 2 41.01 -16.71 -15.12
CA ALA A 2 40.91 -15.74 -16.22
C ALA A 2 39.98 -14.60 -15.80
N ASN A 3 40.39 -13.35 -16.05
CA ASN A 3 39.58 -12.19 -15.71
C ASN A 3 38.44 -12.07 -16.74
N ILE A 4 37.19 -12.15 -16.27
CA ILE A 4 36.00 -12.07 -17.13
C ILE A 4 35.88 -10.73 -17.88
N THR A 5 36.54 -9.67 -17.41
CA THR A 5 36.58 -8.38 -18.12
C THR A 5 37.49 -8.39 -19.36
N GLN A 6 38.23 -9.48 -19.60
CA GLN A 6 39.00 -9.69 -20.83
C GLN A 6 38.17 -10.28 -21.96
N LEU A 7 36.90 -10.63 -21.71
CA LEU A 7 35.96 -10.99 -22.76
C LEU A 7 35.69 -9.77 -23.68
N PRO A 8 35.38 -10.00 -24.96
CA PRO A 8 34.81 -8.97 -25.83
C PRO A 8 33.61 -8.27 -25.15
N PRO A 9 33.45 -6.94 -25.31
CA PRO A 9 32.41 -6.18 -24.64
C PRO A 9 31.00 -6.76 -24.81
N GLU A 10 30.70 -7.31 -25.99
CA GLU A 10 29.41 -7.93 -26.33
C GLU A 10 29.17 -9.20 -25.51
N LEU A 11 30.20 -10.02 -25.32
CA LEU A 11 30.14 -11.24 -24.51
C LEU A 11 30.14 -10.90 -23.02
N PHE A 12 30.91 -9.90 -22.60
CA PHE A 12 30.90 -9.44 -21.22
C PHE A 12 29.52 -8.90 -20.83
N CYS A 13 28.92 -8.02 -21.64
CA CYS A 13 27.56 -7.52 -21.42
C CYS A 13 26.53 -8.64 -21.37
N SER A 14 26.60 -9.62 -22.28
CA SER A 14 25.69 -10.78 -22.28
C SER A 14 25.82 -11.64 -21.02
N VAL A 15 27.04 -11.79 -20.48
CA VAL A 15 27.26 -12.47 -19.20
C VAL A 15 26.64 -11.69 -18.05
N LEU A 16 26.75 -10.35 -18.05
CA LEU A 16 26.10 -9.51 -17.04
C LEU A 16 24.57 -9.55 -17.18
N ASP A 17 24.03 -9.60 -18.40
CA ASP A 17 22.59 -9.78 -18.65
C ASP A 17 22.07 -11.05 -17.99
N LEU A 18 22.74 -12.17 -18.22
CA LEU A 18 22.36 -13.47 -17.64
C LEU A 18 22.59 -13.51 -16.12
N ALA A 19 23.67 -12.91 -15.63
CA ALA A 19 23.99 -12.89 -14.20
C ALA A 19 23.01 -12.03 -13.39
N PHE A 20 22.46 -10.98 -14.00
CA PHE A 20 21.58 -10.01 -13.34
C PHE A 20 20.16 -9.98 -13.89
N GLU A 21 19.74 -10.96 -14.70
CA GLU A 21 18.43 -11.03 -15.36
C GLU A 21 17.26 -10.88 -14.38
N ASN A 22 17.47 -11.27 -13.12
CA ASN A 22 16.49 -11.22 -12.04
C ASN A 22 16.93 -10.37 -10.82
N GLN A 23 18.10 -9.70 -10.87
CA GLN A 23 18.62 -8.90 -9.76
C GLN A 23 18.48 -7.41 -10.05
N SER A 24 17.60 -6.75 -9.30
CA SER A 24 17.42 -5.29 -9.31
C SER A 24 18.23 -4.58 -8.21
N ASP A 25 19.27 -5.23 -7.68
CA ASP A 25 20.10 -4.68 -6.60
C ASP A 25 21.08 -3.62 -7.14
N ILE A 26 20.58 -2.39 -7.20
CA ILE A 26 21.34 -1.22 -7.63
C ILE A 26 22.59 -1.01 -6.74
N GLN A 27 22.58 -1.39 -5.46
CA GLN A 27 23.75 -1.21 -4.59
C GLN A 27 24.86 -2.21 -4.94
N LEU A 28 24.51 -3.46 -5.23
CA LEU A 28 25.45 -4.43 -5.76
C LEU A 28 26.05 -3.94 -7.09
N LEU A 29 25.22 -3.47 -8.03
CA LEU A 29 25.70 -2.93 -9.30
C LEU A 29 26.62 -1.71 -9.10
N CYS A 30 26.27 -0.80 -8.19
CA CYS A 30 27.13 0.33 -7.82
C CYS A 30 28.47 -0.16 -7.26
N SER A 31 28.46 -1.16 -6.38
CA SER A 31 29.67 -1.72 -5.77
C SER A 31 30.58 -2.39 -6.80
N LEU A 32 30.00 -3.18 -7.71
CA LEU A 32 30.72 -3.83 -8.81
C LEU A 32 31.29 -2.81 -9.81
N SER A 33 30.60 -1.69 -10.03
CA SER A 33 31.08 -0.61 -10.90
C SER A 33 32.40 0.01 -10.42
N LEU A 34 32.74 -0.15 -9.14
CA LEU A 34 33.98 0.36 -8.54
C LEU A 34 35.18 -0.58 -8.73
N LEU A 35 34.98 -1.81 -9.22
CA LEU A 35 36.05 -2.81 -9.35
C LEU A 35 37.07 -2.46 -10.45
N SER A 36 36.62 -1.90 -11.57
CA SER A 36 37.50 -1.43 -12.65
C SER A 36 36.76 -0.50 -13.62
N ARG A 37 37.50 0.19 -14.49
CA ARG A 37 36.91 1.01 -15.55
C ARG A 37 36.01 0.22 -16.53
N GLN A 38 36.38 -1.02 -16.85
CA GLN A 38 35.58 -1.87 -17.74
C GLN A 38 34.25 -2.27 -17.08
N TRP A 39 34.28 -2.59 -15.78
CA TRP A 39 33.08 -2.82 -14.98
C TRP A 39 32.20 -1.58 -14.91
N HIS A 40 32.80 -0.41 -14.69
CA HIS A 40 32.10 0.87 -14.68
C HIS A 40 31.37 1.14 -16.01
N GLU A 41 32.09 1.06 -17.14
CA GLU A 41 31.51 1.32 -18.46
C GLU A 41 30.38 0.35 -18.82
N ALA A 42 30.47 -0.92 -18.40
CA ALA A 42 29.43 -1.92 -18.65
C ALA A 42 28.20 -1.80 -17.74
N LEU A 43 28.36 -1.35 -16.49
CA LEU A 43 27.28 -1.31 -15.50
C LEU A 43 26.56 0.04 -15.42
N VAL A 44 27.20 1.14 -15.74
CA VAL A 44 26.59 2.50 -15.69
C VAL A 44 25.27 2.59 -16.47
N PRO A 45 25.13 2.06 -17.70
CA PRO A 45 23.85 2.04 -18.41
C PRO A 45 22.73 1.33 -17.64
N ARG A 46 23.05 0.25 -16.91
CA ARG A 46 22.07 -0.50 -16.11
C ARG A 46 21.70 0.25 -14.84
N ILE A 47 22.69 0.80 -14.14
CA ILE A 47 22.50 1.55 -12.89
C ILE A 47 21.58 2.75 -13.10
N TYR A 48 21.74 3.46 -14.23
CA TYR A 48 20.96 4.66 -14.53
C TYR A 48 19.74 4.41 -15.42
N ALA A 49 19.50 3.18 -15.91
CA ALA A 49 18.33 2.87 -16.75
C ALA A 49 17.01 3.27 -16.08
N GLU A 50 16.93 3.03 -14.77
CA GLU A 50 15.80 3.37 -13.93
C GLU A 50 16.27 4.19 -12.72
N TRP A 51 15.58 5.29 -12.43
CA TRP A 51 15.86 6.07 -11.23
C TRP A 51 14.66 6.11 -10.30
N THR A 52 14.94 5.97 -9.01
CA THR A 52 13.94 5.82 -7.95
C THR A 52 14.14 6.90 -6.90
N TYR A 53 13.07 7.64 -6.58
CA TYR A 53 13.06 8.63 -5.53
C TYR A 53 11.84 8.51 -4.63
N ASN A 54 12.05 8.45 -3.32
CA ASN A 54 10.98 8.43 -2.32
C ASN A 54 11.22 9.54 -1.29
N GLY A 55 10.52 10.67 -1.47
CA GLY A 55 10.69 11.85 -0.60
C GLY A 55 10.19 11.69 0.84
N ALA A 56 9.61 10.54 1.21
CA ALA A 56 9.37 10.21 2.62
C ALA A 56 10.61 9.66 3.33
N ARG A 57 11.60 9.16 2.57
CA ARG A 57 12.83 8.54 3.12
C ARG A 57 14.10 9.24 2.66
N GLN A 58 14.09 9.78 1.45
CA GLN A 58 15.22 10.45 0.84
C GLN A 58 15.11 11.95 0.97
N SER A 59 16.25 12.58 1.28
CA SER A 59 16.33 14.01 1.50
C SER A 59 16.28 14.80 0.20
N PHE A 60 15.90 16.07 0.30
CA PHE A 60 16.04 17.08 -0.73
C PHE A 60 17.44 17.10 -1.33
N ARG A 61 18.48 16.94 -0.50
CA ARG A 61 19.88 16.92 -0.95
C ARG A 61 20.17 15.76 -1.91
N SER A 62 19.47 14.64 -1.76
CA SER A 62 19.62 13.48 -2.65
C SER A 62 19.08 13.80 -4.05
N LEU A 63 17.88 14.38 -4.13
CA LEU A 63 17.28 14.87 -5.38
C LEU A 63 18.16 15.95 -6.03
N TRP A 64 18.64 16.91 -5.22
CA TRP A 64 19.54 17.98 -5.66
C TRP A 64 20.81 17.44 -6.31
N ASN A 65 21.50 16.53 -5.64
CA ASN A 65 22.74 15.95 -6.13
C ASN A 65 22.53 15.18 -7.43
N PHE A 66 21.40 14.47 -7.54
CA PHE A 66 21.07 13.73 -8.75
C PHE A 66 20.78 14.67 -9.92
N LEU A 67 19.94 15.69 -9.73
CA LEU A 67 19.67 16.68 -10.77
C LEU A 67 20.95 17.40 -11.22
N ARG A 68 21.81 17.76 -10.27
CA ARG A 68 23.14 18.34 -10.57
C ARG A 68 23.98 17.40 -11.42
N THR A 69 23.93 16.09 -11.15
CA THR A 69 24.68 15.09 -11.93
C THR A 69 24.18 15.04 -13.37
N ILE A 70 22.86 15.00 -13.57
CA ILE A 70 22.22 14.99 -14.90
C ILE A 70 22.51 16.27 -15.68
N LEU A 71 22.45 17.43 -15.02
CA LEU A 71 22.71 18.72 -15.66
C LEU A 71 24.17 18.85 -16.13
N ASN A 72 25.12 18.23 -15.39
CA ASN A 72 26.54 18.28 -15.73
C ASN A 72 26.98 17.17 -16.70
N ASP A 73 26.29 16.02 -16.75
CA ASP A 73 26.61 14.90 -17.66
C ASP A 73 25.38 14.48 -18.47
N SER A 74 25.28 15.00 -19.70
CA SER A 74 24.22 14.68 -20.63
C SER A 74 24.20 13.21 -21.06
N ARG A 75 25.33 12.48 -20.92
CA ARG A 75 25.36 11.04 -21.22
C ARG A 75 24.58 10.27 -20.17
N ILE A 76 24.73 10.62 -18.89
CA ILE A 76 23.95 10.01 -17.80
C ILE A 76 22.47 10.32 -17.97
N ALA A 77 22.14 11.58 -18.30
CA ALA A 77 20.76 11.98 -18.58
C ALA A 77 20.10 11.12 -19.68
N ALA A 78 20.86 10.78 -20.72
CA ALA A 78 20.38 9.97 -21.84
C ALA A 78 20.24 8.47 -21.52
N LEU A 79 20.83 7.98 -20.44
CA LEU A 79 20.70 6.58 -20.02
C LEU A 79 19.39 6.30 -19.27
N ILE A 80 18.70 7.33 -18.78
CA ILE A 80 17.50 7.17 -17.95
C ILE A 80 16.26 7.00 -18.83
N HIS A 81 15.58 5.86 -18.66
CA HIS A 81 14.40 5.49 -19.45
C HIS A 81 13.12 5.37 -18.60
N SER A 82 13.26 5.12 -17.29
CA SER A 82 12.15 4.99 -16.33
C SER A 82 12.39 5.80 -15.06
N LEU A 83 11.33 6.46 -14.57
CA LEU A 83 11.32 7.14 -13.26
C LEU A 83 10.28 6.53 -12.33
N HIS A 84 10.67 6.31 -11.07
CA HIS A 84 9.79 5.87 -9.99
C HIS A 84 9.85 6.89 -8.86
N ILE A 85 8.86 7.77 -8.77
CA ILE A 85 8.83 8.90 -7.86
C ILE A 85 7.68 8.71 -6.87
N GLY A 86 7.99 8.68 -5.59
CA GLY A 86 7.03 8.74 -4.50
C GLY A 86 7.29 9.96 -3.63
N ASN A 87 6.21 10.49 -3.05
CA ASN A 87 6.29 11.51 -2.00
C ASN A 87 7.06 12.78 -2.43
N TRP A 88 6.73 13.28 -3.61
CA TRP A 88 7.33 14.42 -4.30
C TRP A 88 7.28 15.74 -3.49
N GLY A 89 6.24 15.92 -2.68
CA GLY A 89 5.69 17.19 -2.21
C GLY A 89 6.55 18.03 -1.27
N TYR A 90 5.95 19.15 -0.87
CA TYR A 90 6.56 20.17 -0.02
C TYR A 90 5.81 20.34 1.30
N TYR A 91 6.58 20.57 2.37
CA TYR A 91 6.07 20.63 3.75
C TYR A 91 6.54 21.90 4.46
N PRO A 92 5.85 23.04 4.29
CA PRO A 92 6.25 24.32 4.88
C PRO A 92 6.00 24.44 6.40
N TYR A 93 5.43 23.43 7.05
CA TYR A 93 4.96 23.49 8.45
C TYR A 93 5.73 22.59 9.41
N ALA A 94 6.82 21.99 8.95
CA ALA A 94 7.62 21.07 9.75
C ALA A 94 8.47 21.84 10.80
N ARG A 95 7.83 22.10 11.95
CA ARG A 95 8.27 22.97 13.07
C ARG A 95 8.58 24.42 12.69
N SER A 96 7.56 25.25 12.88
CA SER A 96 7.65 26.70 13.06
C SER A 96 8.77 27.09 14.03
N GLY A 97 9.81 27.75 13.52
CA GLY A 97 10.77 28.48 14.35
C GLY A 97 12.05 28.87 13.62
N GLU A 98 12.66 27.94 12.89
CA GLU A 98 14.01 28.14 12.32
C GLU A 98 14.11 27.53 10.92
N TRP A 99 13.58 28.24 9.92
CA TRP A 99 13.91 27.95 8.53
C TRP A 99 15.27 28.55 8.23
N GLU A 100 16.33 27.75 8.35
CA GLU A 100 17.62 28.11 7.76
C GLU A 100 17.51 27.96 6.24
N GLU A 101 17.57 29.08 5.53
CA GLU A 101 17.66 29.06 4.07
C GLU A 101 18.90 28.25 3.64
N LEU A 102 18.73 27.38 2.66
CA LEU A 102 19.87 26.73 2.03
C LEU A 102 20.78 27.78 1.39
N ASN A 103 22.03 27.82 1.83
CA ASN A 103 23.09 28.54 1.13
C ASN A 103 23.39 27.81 -0.18
N LEU A 104 22.92 28.38 -1.29
CA LEU A 104 23.12 27.84 -2.63
C LEU A 104 24.39 28.46 -3.24
N PRO A 105 25.40 27.65 -3.61
CA PRO A 105 26.55 28.13 -4.37
C PRO A 105 26.13 28.81 -5.68
N GLN A 106 26.83 29.87 -6.07
CA GLN A 106 26.44 30.69 -7.22
C GLN A 106 26.55 29.93 -8.55
N ASP A 107 27.50 29.01 -8.65
CA ASP A 107 27.67 28.07 -9.77
C ASP A 107 26.49 27.09 -9.87
N GLU A 108 26.00 26.56 -8.75
CA GLU A 108 24.83 25.69 -8.75
C GLU A 108 23.56 26.47 -9.14
N ILE A 109 23.38 27.71 -8.65
CA ILE A 109 22.28 28.58 -9.09
C ILE A 109 22.34 28.83 -10.61
N ALA A 110 23.54 29.05 -11.16
CA ALA A 110 23.70 29.28 -12.60
C ALA A 110 23.24 28.07 -13.42
N LEU A 111 23.53 26.85 -12.96
CA LEU A 111 23.06 25.61 -13.60
C LEU A 111 21.52 25.54 -13.63
N PHE A 112 20.85 25.82 -12.50
CA PHE A 112 19.37 25.81 -12.48
C PHE A 112 18.76 26.91 -13.33
N ARG A 113 19.36 28.11 -13.34
CA ARG A 113 18.92 29.20 -14.23
C ARG A 113 19.00 28.80 -15.69
N GLU A 114 20.06 28.12 -16.10
CA GLU A 114 20.18 27.62 -17.46
C GLU A 114 19.07 26.61 -17.78
N ALA A 115 18.80 25.66 -16.88
CA ALA A 115 17.72 24.69 -17.03
C ALA A 115 16.34 25.37 -17.13
N ILE A 116 16.03 26.33 -16.25
CA ILE A 116 14.79 27.13 -16.27
C ILE A 116 14.64 27.87 -17.60
N ASN A 117 15.72 28.48 -18.09
CA ASN A 117 15.73 29.19 -19.37
C ASN A 117 15.51 28.24 -20.54
N ARG A 118 16.13 27.05 -20.52
CA ARG A 118 15.99 26.02 -21.57
C ARG A 118 14.56 25.53 -21.70
N VAL A 119 13.83 25.41 -20.59
CA VAL A 119 12.43 25.00 -20.59
C VAL A 119 11.49 26.12 -21.05
N GLY A 120 11.89 27.38 -20.91
CA GLY A 120 11.07 28.54 -21.31
C GLY A 120 10.25 29.16 -20.17
N ILE A 121 10.43 28.70 -18.93
CA ILE A 121 9.68 29.18 -17.74
C ILE A 121 10.43 30.26 -16.95
N LYS A 122 11.23 31.08 -17.62
CA LYS A 122 12.07 32.13 -17.01
C LYS A 122 11.28 33.10 -16.12
N HIS A 123 10.03 33.36 -16.45
CA HIS A 123 9.15 34.23 -15.66
C HIS A 123 8.90 33.72 -14.23
N LEU A 124 9.14 32.43 -13.95
CA LEU A 124 9.05 31.82 -12.62
C LEU A 124 10.39 31.72 -11.89
N GLU A 125 11.51 32.13 -12.50
CA GLU A 125 12.87 31.92 -11.95
C GLU A 125 13.00 32.40 -10.50
N SER A 126 12.52 33.61 -10.19
CA SER A 126 12.61 34.18 -8.85
C SER A 126 11.87 33.34 -7.80
N ASN A 127 10.69 32.83 -8.15
CA ASN A 127 9.88 31.97 -7.28
C ASN A 127 10.52 30.59 -7.12
N ILE A 128 10.97 29.98 -8.23
CA ILE A 128 11.67 28.70 -8.22
C ILE A 128 12.89 28.73 -7.32
N ILE A 129 13.76 29.75 -7.45
CA ILE A 129 14.96 29.88 -6.62
C ILE A 129 14.60 30.10 -5.14
N LYS A 130 13.54 30.88 -4.86
CA LYS A 130 13.03 31.08 -3.50
C LYS A 130 12.51 29.78 -2.89
N ASP A 131 11.79 28.97 -3.65
CA ASP A 131 11.22 27.71 -3.18
C ASP A 131 12.30 26.65 -2.97
N ILE A 132 13.29 26.59 -3.86
CA ILE A 132 14.49 25.76 -3.69
C ILE A 132 15.21 26.08 -2.37
N ARG A 133 15.38 27.37 -2.02
CA ARG A 133 16.03 27.77 -0.75
C ARG A 133 15.28 27.27 0.48
N LYS A 134 13.97 27.05 0.36
CA LYS A 134 13.10 26.47 1.40
C LYS A 134 13.06 24.95 1.39
N ARG A 135 13.88 24.29 0.57
CA ARG A 135 13.86 22.83 0.36
C ARG A 135 12.57 22.33 -0.28
N ASP A 136 11.87 23.19 -1.04
CA ASP A 136 10.76 22.75 -1.87
C ASP A 136 11.29 21.88 -3.02
N ARG A 137 10.84 20.62 -3.04
CA ARG A 137 11.26 19.61 -4.02
C ARG A 137 10.56 19.80 -5.36
N ARG A 138 9.40 20.45 -5.39
CA ARG A 138 8.54 20.61 -6.58
C ARG A 138 9.28 21.22 -7.77
N PRO A 139 10.04 22.33 -7.62
CA PRO A 139 10.78 22.89 -8.75
C PRO A 139 11.89 21.97 -9.25
N LEU A 140 12.60 21.26 -8.37
CA LEU A 140 13.64 20.32 -8.79
C LEU A 140 13.06 19.15 -9.56
N MET A 141 11.90 18.65 -9.13
CA MET A 141 11.26 17.52 -9.79
C MET A 141 10.70 17.92 -11.16
N ALA A 142 10.06 19.09 -11.26
CA ALA A 142 9.63 19.64 -12.54
C ALA A 142 10.82 19.84 -13.50
N LEU A 143 11.96 20.37 -13.04
CA LEU A 143 13.17 20.51 -13.85
C LEU A 143 13.76 19.16 -14.24
N LEU A 144 13.80 18.18 -13.32
CA LEU A 144 14.29 16.83 -13.60
C LEU A 144 13.56 16.22 -14.79
N LEU A 145 12.22 16.28 -14.82
CA LEU A 145 11.41 15.74 -15.91
C LEU A 145 11.78 16.34 -17.28
N THR A 146 12.25 17.58 -17.30
CA THR A 146 12.63 18.26 -18.55
C THR A 146 14.06 17.96 -19.02
N CYS A 147 14.90 17.41 -18.15
CA CYS A 147 16.32 17.19 -18.43
C CYS A 147 16.62 15.78 -18.97
N LEU A 148 15.62 14.92 -19.10
CA LEU A 148 15.77 13.51 -19.48
C LEU A 148 15.27 13.27 -20.91
N PRO A 149 16.16 13.21 -21.91
CA PRO A 149 15.75 13.14 -23.32
C PRO A 149 15.13 11.80 -23.72
N ASN A 150 15.50 10.70 -23.06
CA ASN A 150 15.09 9.34 -23.42
C ASN A 150 14.07 8.73 -22.44
N ILE A 151 13.43 9.58 -21.62
CA ILE A 151 12.41 9.12 -20.69
C ILE A 151 11.21 8.54 -21.46
N THR A 152 10.86 7.30 -21.17
CA THR A 152 9.75 6.59 -21.83
C THR A 152 8.60 6.27 -20.87
N ARG A 153 8.91 6.13 -19.58
CA ARG A 153 7.97 5.68 -18.54
C ARG A 153 8.15 6.46 -17.24
N ILE A 154 7.04 6.89 -16.65
CA ILE A 154 7.02 7.56 -15.35
C ILE A 154 5.95 6.94 -14.46
N TYR A 155 6.36 6.56 -13.24
CA TYR A 155 5.47 6.31 -12.12
C TYR A 155 5.66 7.43 -11.10
N ALA A 156 4.59 8.14 -10.75
CA ALA A 156 4.70 9.30 -9.86
C ALA A 156 3.55 9.36 -8.84
N HIS A 157 3.88 9.71 -7.61
CA HIS A 157 2.94 10.26 -6.64
C HIS A 157 3.04 11.77 -6.70
N VAL A 158 1.98 12.41 -7.19
CA VAL A 158 1.96 13.85 -7.47
C VAL A 158 1.21 14.57 -6.35
N PRO A 159 1.76 15.66 -5.78
CA PRO A 159 1.06 16.44 -4.78
C PRO A 159 -0.20 17.07 -5.37
N GLN A 160 -1.14 17.43 -4.49
CA GLN A 160 -2.41 18.03 -4.91
C GLN A 160 -2.24 19.31 -5.75
N SER A 161 -1.16 20.08 -5.50
CA SER A 161 -0.80 21.23 -6.32
C SER A 161 0.70 21.33 -6.56
N ASP A 162 1.03 21.50 -7.84
CA ASP A 162 2.36 21.80 -8.33
C ASP A 162 2.31 22.83 -9.46
N PRO A 163 2.37 24.13 -9.13
CA PRO A 163 2.29 25.19 -10.15
C PRO A 163 3.51 25.21 -11.07
N VAL A 164 4.66 24.70 -10.64
CA VAL A 164 5.87 24.67 -11.48
C VAL A 164 5.74 23.58 -12.53
N LEU A 165 5.29 22.37 -12.15
CA LEU A 165 4.96 21.30 -13.09
C LEU A 165 3.90 21.76 -14.09
N SER A 166 2.82 22.40 -13.61
CA SER A 166 1.75 22.96 -14.45
C SER A 166 2.31 23.92 -15.51
N ALA A 167 3.19 24.84 -15.12
CA ALA A 167 3.83 25.78 -16.03
C ALA A 167 4.75 25.09 -17.04
N VAL A 168 5.54 24.11 -16.60
CA VAL A 168 6.41 23.30 -17.48
C VAL A 168 5.56 22.58 -18.54
N LEU A 169 4.52 21.87 -18.13
CA LEU A 169 3.71 21.09 -19.06
C LEU A 169 2.95 21.98 -20.05
N ARG A 170 2.42 23.14 -19.61
CA ARG A 170 1.80 24.11 -20.51
C ARG A 170 2.80 24.65 -21.53
N GLN A 171 4.01 25.00 -21.08
CA GLN A 171 5.06 25.48 -21.97
C GLN A 171 5.44 24.42 -23.01
N ILE A 172 5.47 23.13 -22.63
CA ILE A 172 5.69 22.02 -23.56
C ILE A 172 4.56 21.96 -24.59
N LEU A 173 3.29 22.07 -24.17
CA LEU A 173 2.15 22.06 -25.09
C LEU A 173 2.18 23.23 -26.07
N ASP A 174 2.47 24.45 -25.59
CA ASP A 174 2.57 25.64 -26.44
C ASP A 174 3.66 25.47 -27.51
N CYS A 175 4.77 24.80 -27.17
CA CYS A 175 5.83 24.50 -28.13
C CYS A 175 5.50 23.36 -29.10
N GLN A 176 4.60 22.42 -28.77
CA GLN A 176 4.26 21.29 -29.65
C GLN A 176 3.54 21.70 -30.93
N GLY A 177 2.86 22.85 -30.93
CA GLY A 177 2.14 23.39 -32.10
C GLY A 177 2.92 24.39 -32.96
N GLY A 178 4.16 24.74 -32.59
CA GLY A 178 4.95 25.75 -33.29
C GLY A 178 5.88 25.21 -34.38
N ASP A 179 6.53 26.12 -35.11
CA ASP A 179 7.45 25.79 -36.23
C ASP A 179 8.70 24.99 -35.80
N ASN A 180 9.04 25.01 -34.50
CA ASN A 180 10.14 24.23 -33.91
C ASN A 180 9.64 23.50 -32.65
N PRO A 181 9.11 22.27 -32.78
CA PRO A 181 8.55 21.54 -31.66
C PRO A 181 9.61 21.20 -30.60
N SER A 182 9.27 21.40 -29.33
CA SER A 182 10.13 21.00 -28.21
C SER A 182 10.33 19.48 -28.21
N THR A 183 11.56 19.04 -27.98
CA THR A 183 11.89 17.62 -27.80
C THR A 183 11.65 17.14 -26.36
N ILE A 184 11.32 18.05 -25.45
CA ILE A 184 11.11 17.75 -24.03
C ILE A 184 9.90 16.82 -23.88
N LEU A 185 10.09 15.69 -23.18
CA LEU A 185 9.10 14.63 -22.98
C LEU A 185 8.52 14.04 -24.29
N SER A 186 9.17 14.24 -25.44
CA SER A 186 8.68 13.72 -26.73
C SER A 186 8.67 12.19 -26.81
N ASN A 187 9.57 11.53 -26.07
CA ASN A 187 9.67 10.08 -25.97
C ASN A 187 8.80 9.47 -24.85
N LEU A 188 8.18 10.30 -24.01
CA LEU A 188 7.35 9.82 -22.90
C LEU A 188 6.11 9.14 -23.47
N SER A 189 6.03 7.82 -23.29
CA SER A 189 4.98 6.98 -23.85
C SER A 189 4.02 6.43 -22.80
N GLU A 190 4.47 6.28 -21.57
CA GLU A 190 3.72 5.70 -20.47
C GLU A 190 3.78 6.58 -19.21
N LEU A 191 2.62 6.90 -18.64
CA LEU A 191 2.49 7.69 -17.42
C LEU A 191 1.50 7.01 -16.45
N TYR A 192 1.96 6.78 -15.23
CA TYR A 192 1.18 6.17 -14.15
C TYR A 192 1.22 7.10 -12.93
N VAL A 193 0.07 7.59 -12.50
CA VAL A 193 0.00 8.67 -11.51
C VAL A 193 -0.95 8.34 -10.38
N LEU A 194 -0.48 8.56 -9.15
CA LEU A 194 -1.27 8.50 -7.93
C LEU A 194 -1.22 9.87 -7.22
N GLY A 195 -2.22 10.14 -6.37
CA GLY A 195 -2.13 11.23 -5.41
C GLY A 195 -1.03 10.95 -4.39
N GLU A 196 -0.19 11.92 -4.11
CA GLU A 196 0.70 11.87 -2.95
C GLU A 196 -0.10 11.97 -1.66
N VAL A 197 0.29 11.23 -0.62
CA VAL A 197 -0.31 11.33 0.71
C VAL A 197 0.06 12.66 1.34
N ASP A 198 -0.96 13.48 1.60
CA ASP A 198 -0.81 14.77 2.24
C ASP A 198 -0.31 14.61 3.69
N VAL A 199 0.48 15.57 4.16
CA VAL A 199 0.87 15.63 5.56
C VAL A 199 -0.08 16.59 6.27
N PRO A 200 -0.80 16.13 7.32
CA PRO A 200 -1.77 16.95 8.03
C PRO A 200 -1.10 18.14 8.73
N THR A 201 -1.86 19.20 8.91
CA THR A 201 -1.51 20.25 9.87
C THR A 201 -1.62 19.70 11.29
N ARG A 202 -0.69 20.10 12.17
CA ARG A 202 -0.55 19.56 13.54
C ARG A 202 -1.83 19.64 14.40
N ASP A 203 -2.77 20.50 14.06
CA ASP A 203 -4.03 20.70 14.80
C ASP A 203 -5.01 19.51 14.67
N LEU A 204 -4.69 18.50 13.86
CA LEU A 204 -5.46 17.28 13.69
C LEU A 204 -4.99 16.20 14.70
N VAL A 205 -5.51 16.25 15.93
CA VAL A 205 -5.20 15.28 17.02
C VAL A 205 -5.97 13.96 16.87
N ASN A 206 -6.83 13.83 15.86
CA ASN A 206 -7.70 12.67 15.70
C ASN A 206 -7.17 11.71 14.62
N HIS A 207 -6.85 10.47 15.01
CA HIS A 207 -6.42 9.40 14.10
C HIS A 207 -7.39 9.17 12.94
N ASN A 208 -8.70 9.36 13.16
CA ASN A 208 -9.74 9.19 12.14
C ASN A 208 -9.73 10.29 11.05
N LEU A 209 -9.00 11.38 11.27
CA LEU A 209 -8.88 12.49 10.32
C LEU A 209 -7.54 12.50 9.57
N LEU A 210 -6.64 11.55 9.87
CA LEU A 210 -5.43 11.40 9.08
C LEU A 210 -5.77 10.89 7.68
N PRO A 211 -5.13 11.42 6.62
CA PRO A 211 -5.29 10.87 5.29
C PRO A 211 -4.72 9.45 5.28
N GLY A 212 -5.59 8.45 5.15
CA GLY A 212 -5.17 7.11 4.73
C GLY A 212 -4.51 7.19 3.34
N ALA A 213 -3.56 6.29 3.03
CA ALA A 213 -2.91 6.29 1.72
C ALA A 213 -3.94 6.34 0.59
N ASP A 214 -5.01 5.54 0.70
CA ASP A 214 -6.05 5.40 -0.31
C ASP A 214 -7.14 6.49 -0.25
N GLN A 215 -7.07 7.41 0.74
CA GLN A 215 -8.03 8.49 0.90
C GLN A 215 -7.56 9.81 0.29
N THR A 216 -6.30 9.91 -0.17
CA THR A 216 -5.80 11.12 -0.83
C THR A 216 -6.05 11.06 -2.35
N PRO A 217 -7.01 11.84 -2.88
CA PRO A 217 -7.37 11.75 -4.28
C PRO A 217 -6.35 12.44 -5.19
N LEU A 218 -6.13 11.87 -6.37
CA LEU A 218 -5.42 12.53 -7.45
C LEU A 218 -6.33 13.60 -8.08
N ARG A 219 -5.85 14.85 -8.15
CA ARG A 219 -6.54 15.96 -8.84
C ARG A 219 -5.88 16.31 -10.16
N LEU A 220 -6.70 16.71 -11.15
CA LEU A 220 -6.23 17.11 -12.47
C LEU A 220 -5.81 18.59 -12.56
N ASP A 221 -5.93 19.38 -11.49
CA ASP A 221 -5.77 20.85 -11.50
C ASP A 221 -4.49 21.32 -12.20
N ASP A 222 -3.34 20.76 -11.81
CA ASP A 222 -2.03 21.08 -12.37
C ASP A 222 -1.53 20.01 -13.36
N LEU A 223 -2.16 18.83 -13.40
CA LEU A 223 -1.73 17.69 -14.20
C LEU A 223 -2.42 17.60 -15.57
N TRP A 224 -3.57 18.26 -15.78
CA TRP A 224 -4.34 18.16 -17.03
C TRP A 224 -3.51 18.36 -18.33
N PRO A 225 -2.47 19.23 -18.40
CA PRO A 225 -1.72 19.39 -19.63
C PRO A 225 -0.99 18.11 -20.08
N ALA A 226 -0.63 17.22 -19.13
CA ALA A 226 0.03 15.96 -19.43
C ALA A 226 -0.82 15.05 -20.35
N LEU A 227 -2.15 15.17 -20.30
CA LEU A 227 -3.07 14.36 -21.09
C LEU A 227 -3.03 14.70 -22.60
N HIS A 228 -2.44 15.84 -22.97
CA HIS A 228 -2.30 16.31 -24.35
C HIS A 228 -0.89 16.09 -24.91
N LEU A 229 0.03 15.47 -24.18
CA LEU A 229 1.39 15.21 -24.66
C LEU A 229 1.36 14.28 -25.87
N THR A 230 1.93 14.72 -26.99
CA THR A 230 1.90 13.98 -28.27
C THR A 230 2.62 12.62 -28.26
N GLY A 231 3.61 12.44 -27.38
CA GLY A 231 4.30 11.15 -27.19
C GLY A 231 3.48 10.13 -26.41
N LEU A 232 2.54 10.59 -25.57
CA LEU A 232 1.90 9.77 -24.55
C LEU A 232 0.87 8.81 -25.16
N ARG A 233 1.02 7.51 -24.89
CA ARG A 233 0.17 6.43 -25.41
C ARG A 233 -0.62 5.72 -24.31
N THR A 234 -0.02 5.58 -23.14
CA THR A 234 -0.61 4.89 -21.99
C THR A 234 -0.68 5.84 -20.81
N LEU A 235 -1.88 5.98 -20.26
CA LEU A 235 -2.14 6.77 -19.07
C LEU A 235 -2.93 5.95 -18.07
N SER A 236 -2.41 5.83 -16.85
CA SER A 236 -3.13 5.25 -15.71
C SER A 236 -3.23 6.26 -14.59
N LEU A 237 -4.46 6.59 -14.21
CA LEU A 237 -4.79 7.53 -13.14
C LEU A 237 -5.41 6.73 -11.99
N TYR A 238 -4.75 6.73 -10.83
CA TYR A 238 -5.19 6.02 -9.65
C TYR A 238 -5.77 7.00 -8.62
N ASP A 239 -6.83 6.58 -7.94
CA ASP A 239 -7.64 7.38 -7.00
C ASP A 239 -8.02 8.76 -7.55
N LEU A 240 -8.37 8.81 -8.82
CA LEU A 240 -8.72 10.04 -9.52
C LEU A 240 -10.00 10.65 -8.94
N ASP A 241 -9.92 11.91 -8.53
CA ASP A 241 -11.09 12.76 -8.43
C ASP A 241 -11.37 13.38 -9.80
N THR A 242 -12.43 12.90 -10.44
CA THR A 242 -12.83 13.37 -11.78
C THR A 242 -13.44 14.76 -11.78
N ALA A 243 -13.73 15.35 -10.63
CA ALA A 243 -14.43 16.63 -10.54
C ALA A 243 -13.77 17.71 -11.40
N ASN A 244 -14.58 18.41 -12.20
CA ASN A 244 -14.15 19.47 -13.12
C ASN A 244 -13.25 19.03 -14.28
N ALA A 245 -13.07 17.73 -14.54
CA ALA A 245 -12.29 17.26 -15.70
C ALA A 245 -12.79 17.87 -17.01
N ALA A 246 -14.11 17.99 -17.20
CA ALA A 246 -14.68 18.58 -18.41
C ALA A 246 -14.31 20.07 -18.59
N LEU A 247 -14.30 20.83 -17.50
CA LEU A 247 -13.90 22.24 -17.51
C LEU A 247 -12.42 22.39 -17.92
N ARG A 248 -11.55 21.52 -17.40
CA ARG A 248 -10.10 21.58 -17.64
C ARG A 248 -9.74 21.15 -19.06
N LEU A 249 -10.29 20.02 -19.51
CA LEU A 249 -9.96 19.43 -20.81
C LEU A 249 -10.59 20.19 -21.98
N GLY A 250 -11.73 20.86 -21.77
CA GLY A 250 -12.37 21.69 -22.80
C GLY A 250 -11.59 22.96 -23.18
N ALA A 251 -10.54 23.32 -22.43
CA ALA A 251 -9.78 24.54 -22.64
C ALA A 251 -8.66 24.43 -23.70
N SER A 252 -8.30 23.22 -24.14
CA SER A 252 -7.15 22.99 -25.03
C SER A 252 -7.57 22.45 -26.40
N PRO A 253 -7.09 23.04 -27.52
CA PRO A 253 -7.31 22.51 -28.86
C PRO A 253 -6.37 21.34 -29.23
N ALA A 254 -5.45 20.93 -28.34
CA ALA A 254 -4.45 19.91 -28.64
C ALA A 254 -5.05 18.49 -28.69
N ILE A 255 -4.76 17.76 -29.76
CA ILE A 255 -5.25 16.39 -29.98
C ILE A 255 -4.44 15.41 -29.13
N SER A 256 -5.11 14.61 -28.30
CA SER A 256 -4.47 13.54 -27.53
C SER A 256 -4.26 12.29 -28.39
N ARG A 257 -3.10 11.66 -28.21
CA ARG A 257 -2.66 10.45 -28.93
C ARG A 257 -2.72 9.18 -28.08
N LEU A 258 -3.40 9.27 -26.94
CA LEU A 258 -3.62 8.18 -26.01
C LEU A 258 -4.33 7.01 -26.70
N LYS A 259 -3.83 5.80 -26.43
CA LYS A 259 -4.38 4.53 -26.90
C LYS A 259 -4.89 3.66 -25.76
N HIS A 260 -4.30 3.82 -24.57
CA HIS A 260 -4.64 3.08 -23.37
C HIS A 260 -4.92 4.08 -22.25
N LEU A 261 -6.13 4.00 -21.69
CA LEU A 261 -6.56 4.84 -20.58
C LEU A 261 -7.11 3.95 -19.48
N SER A 262 -6.53 4.05 -18.29
CA SER A 262 -7.02 3.42 -17.07
C SER A 262 -7.37 4.48 -16.05
N ILE A 263 -8.58 4.39 -15.50
CA ILE A 263 -9.07 5.27 -14.45
C ILE A 263 -9.53 4.41 -13.28
N ILE A 264 -8.93 4.65 -12.12
CA ILE A 264 -9.41 4.13 -10.84
C ILE A 264 -9.89 5.36 -10.06
N GLY A 265 -11.20 5.45 -9.84
CA GLY A 265 -11.82 6.56 -9.12
C GLY A 265 -11.51 6.51 -7.63
N GLY A 266 -11.23 7.67 -7.04
CA GLY A 266 -10.99 7.77 -5.60
C GLY A 266 -12.27 7.55 -4.79
N PHE A 267 -12.11 7.19 -3.50
CA PHE A 267 -13.19 6.84 -2.57
C PHE A 267 -14.37 7.85 -2.53
N ASN A 268 -14.07 9.15 -2.67
CA ASN A 268 -15.05 10.23 -2.63
C ASN A 268 -15.35 10.85 -4.01
N SER A 269 -14.89 10.25 -5.11
CA SER A 269 -15.10 10.84 -6.43
C SER A 269 -16.55 10.69 -6.89
N SER A 270 -17.14 11.78 -7.38
CA SER A 270 -18.52 11.78 -7.88
C SER A 270 -18.68 11.16 -9.27
N CYS A 271 -17.59 10.97 -10.03
CA CYS A 271 -17.55 10.41 -11.38
C CYS A 271 -18.76 10.80 -12.25
N THR A 272 -18.89 12.08 -12.60
CA THR A 272 -20.05 12.57 -13.36
C THR A 272 -19.99 12.15 -14.83
N TYR A 273 -21.16 12.07 -15.48
CA TYR A 273 -21.24 11.79 -16.92
C TYR A 273 -20.43 12.78 -17.76
N THR A 274 -20.49 14.07 -17.40
CA THR A 274 -19.82 15.15 -18.14
C THR A 274 -18.30 15.02 -18.03
N ASP A 275 -17.79 14.77 -16.83
CA ASP A 275 -16.35 14.67 -16.57
C ASP A 275 -15.74 13.41 -17.18
N LEU A 276 -16.36 12.25 -16.98
CA LEU A 276 -15.90 11.01 -17.63
C LEU A 276 -16.04 11.10 -19.15
N GLY A 277 -17.12 11.73 -19.63
CA GLY A 277 -17.34 11.99 -21.04
C GLY A 277 -16.23 12.81 -21.68
N ALA A 278 -15.68 13.80 -20.97
CA ALA A 278 -14.55 14.58 -21.43
C ALA A 278 -13.24 13.76 -21.47
N LEU A 279 -12.97 12.96 -20.44
CA LEU A 279 -11.78 12.10 -20.37
C LEU A 279 -11.75 11.06 -21.50
N VAL A 280 -12.87 10.40 -21.77
CA VAL A 280 -12.96 9.35 -22.81
C VAL A 280 -13.06 9.93 -24.22
N ALA A 281 -13.58 11.16 -24.37
CA ALA A 281 -13.62 11.85 -25.67
C ALA A 281 -12.29 12.51 -26.06
N LEU A 282 -11.34 12.59 -25.12
CA LEU A 282 -10.03 13.18 -25.35
C LEU A 282 -9.21 12.46 -26.45
N PRO A 283 -9.03 11.11 -26.41
CA PRO A 283 -8.38 10.38 -27.50
C PRO A 283 -9.29 10.23 -28.72
N GLU A 284 -8.72 10.36 -29.91
CA GLU A 284 -9.44 10.14 -31.17
C GLU A 284 -9.85 8.67 -31.37
N ALA A 285 -8.97 7.74 -30.99
CA ALA A 285 -9.18 6.31 -31.16
C ALA A 285 -8.55 5.53 -30.00
N LEU A 286 -9.37 5.25 -28.98
CA LEU A 286 -8.93 4.49 -27.81
C LEU A 286 -8.99 2.98 -28.10
N THR A 287 -7.88 2.27 -27.85
CA THR A 287 -7.78 0.82 -28.06
C THR A 287 -8.04 0.02 -26.78
N SER A 288 -7.76 0.60 -25.62
CA SER A 288 -7.93 -0.03 -24.32
C SER A 288 -8.48 0.97 -23.32
N PHE A 289 -9.55 0.58 -22.64
CA PHE A 289 -10.15 1.36 -21.57
C PHE A 289 -10.39 0.49 -20.33
N SER A 290 -9.97 0.98 -19.18
CA SER A 290 -10.24 0.38 -17.88
C SER A 290 -10.85 1.41 -16.93
N LEU A 291 -11.94 1.04 -16.27
CA LEU A 291 -12.64 1.90 -15.32
C LEU A 291 -12.97 1.12 -14.06
N TYR A 292 -12.40 1.55 -12.94
CA TYR A 292 -12.82 1.15 -11.60
C TYR A 292 -13.46 2.36 -10.93
N ILE A 293 -14.70 2.23 -10.44
CA ILE A 293 -15.38 3.29 -9.70
C ILE A 293 -16.02 2.73 -8.44
N GLN A 294 -16.02 3.52 -7.37
CA GLN A 294 -16.70 3.20 -6.13
C GLN A 294 -18.01 3.99 -6.04
N ASP A 295 -19.13 3.28 -6.04
CA ASP A 295 -20.47 3.83 -5.96
C ASP A 295 -20.79 4.18 -4.48
N TYR A 296 -20.35 5.35 -4.02
CA TYR A 296 -20.47 5.77 -2.62
C TYR A 296 -21.88 6.26 -2.24
N ALA A 297 -22.44 5.72 -1.14
CA ALA A 297 -23.83 5.94 -0.71
C ALA A 297 -24.12 7.34 -0.15
N PHE A 298 -23.11 8.02 0.39
CA PHE A 298 -23.29 9.24 1.18
C PHE A 298 -22.77 10.51 0.49
N GLY A 299 -22.06 10.38 -0.64
CA GLY A 299 -21.29 11.47 -1.26
C GLY A 299 -22.06 12.36 -2.23
N SER A 300 -23.26 11.96 -2.66
CA SER A 300 -24.11 12.86 -3.45
C SER A 300 -25.58 12.46 -3.34
N ILE A 301 -26.27 13.10 -2.41
CA ILE A 301 -27.75 13.17 -2.34
C ILE A 301 -28.33 13.80 -3.64
N GLY A 302 -27.50 14.24 -4.61
CA GLY A 302 -27.87 14.99 -5.81
C GLY A 302 -28.00 14.24 -7.14
N GLY A 303 -27.80 12.92 -7.23
CA GLY A 303 -28.08 12.18 -8.49
C GLY A 303 -27.12 12.44 -9.67
N ASP A 304 -25.94 13.01 -9.43
CA ASP A 304 -24.97 13.41 -10.47
C ASP A 304 -23.95 12.31 -10.88
N MET A 305 -23.96 11.15 -10.21
CA MET A 305 -23.06 10.03 -10.52
C MET A 305 -23.38 9.37 -11.87
N ILE A 306 -22.37 8.93 -12.61
CA ILE A 306 -22.57 8.34 -13.93
C ILE A 306 -23.39 7.05 -13.88
N SER A 307 -24.45 7.04 -14.68
CA SER A 307 -25.35 5.91 -14.83
C SER A 307 -24.81 4.85 -15.80
N ASN A 308 -25.27 3.59 -15.75
CA ASN A 308 -24.84 2.55 -16.71
C ASN A 308 -25.18 2.95 -18.15
N ALA A 309 -26.34 3.57 -18.36
CA ALA A 309 -26.73 4.12 -19.66
C ALA A 309 -25.82 5.30 -20.07
N GLY A 310 -25.41 6.14 -19.11
CA GLY A 310 -24.45 7.23 -19.31
C GLY A 310 -23.07 6.69 -19.72
N LEU A 311 -22.56 5.69 -18.99
CA LEU A 311 -21.28 5.05 -19.28
C LEU A 311 -21.25 4.46 -20.69
N TRP A 312 -22.29 3.72 -21.08
CA TRP A 312 -22.40 3.20 -22.44
C TRP A 312 -22.42 4.32 -23.50
N LYS A 313 -23.12 5.43 -23.26
CA LYS A 313 -23.15 6.59 -24.18
C LYS A 313 -21.76 7.21 -24.35
N VAL A 314 -20.98 7.30 -23.27
CA VAL A 314 -19.59 7.79 -23.31
C VAL A 314 -18.74 6.86 -24.16
N LEU A 315 -18.82 5.55 -23.92
CA LEU A 315 -18.03 4.53 -24.62
C LEU A 315 -18.39 4.39 -26.11
N LYS A 316 -19.65 4.64 -26.49
CA LYS A 316 -20.13 4.52 -27.87
C LYS A 316 -19.30 5.30 -28.88
N LYS A 317 -18.69 6.42 -28.48
CA LYS A 317 -17.80 7.21 -29.34
C LYS A 317 -16.57 6.42 -29.81
N GLN A 318 -16.08 5.49 -28.98
CA GLN A 318 -14.89 4.67 -29.23
C GLN A 318 -15.22 3.29 -29.83
N GLN A 319 -16.47 3.06 -30.26
CA GLN A 319 -16.94 1.74 -30.70
C GLN A 319 -16.13 1.12 -31.85
N ASN A 320 -15.53 1.96 -32.72
CA ASN A 320 -14.79 1.49 -33.89
C ASN A 320 -13.31 1.20 -33.60
N SER A 321 -12.79 1.55 -32.43
CA SER A 321 -11.36 1.43 -32.10
C SER A 321 -11.09 0.56 -30.87
N LEU A 322 -12.06 0.42 -29.98
CA LEU A 322 -11.87 -0.23 -28.69
C LEU A 322 -11.69 -1.75 -28.86
N GLU A 323 -10.54 -2.26 -28.43
CA GLU A 323 -10.18 -3.69 -28.46
C GLU A 323 -10.27 -4.35 -27.08
N TYR A 324 -10.01 -3.57 -26.02
CA TYR A 324 -10.08 -3.99 -24.62
C TYR A 324 -10.98 -3.05 -23.83
N LEU A 325 -11.96 -3.61 -23.12
CA LEU A 325 -12.86 -2.89 -22.22
C LEU A 325 -12.94 -3.60 -20.88
N ASP A 326 -12.68 -2.86 -19.81
CA ASP A 326 -12.76 -3.34 -18.44
C ASP A 326 -13.53 -2.34 -17.58
N ILE A 327 -14.61 -2.80 -16.95
CA ILE A 327 -15.49 -1.99 -16.14
C ILE A 327 -15.78 -2.73 -14.84
N TYR A 328 -15.39 -2.12 -13.74
CA TYR A 328 -15.68 -2.58 -12.40
C TYR A 328 -16.29 -1.45 -11.56
N ARG A 329 -17.43 -1.73 -10.93
CA ARG A 329 -18.19 -0.81 -10.07
C ARG A 329 -18.33 -1.38 -8.66
N ASP A 330 -17.59 -0.87 -7.70
CA ASP A 330 -17.68 -1.29 -6.31
C ASP A 330 -18.93 -0.67 -5.65
N ALA A 331 -19.84 -1.51 -5.15
CA ALA A 331 -21.07 -1.10 -4.49
C ALA A 331 -21.20 -1.67 -3.06
N GLU A 332 -20.07 -1.97 -2.38
CA GLU A 332 -20.05 -2.62 -1.04
C GLU A 332 -20.98 -1.96 0.00
N HIS A 333 -21.32 -0.66 -0.15
CA HIS A 333 -22.15 0.09 0.80
C HIS A 333 -23.49 0.61 0.23
N THR A 334 -23.81 0.35 -1.04
CA THR A 334 -24.94 0.99 -1.75
C THR A 334 -26.04 -0.01 -2.13
N ARG A 335 -26.96 -0.27 -1.19
CA ARG A 335 -28.20 -1.03 -1.45
C ARG A 335 -29.23 -0.28 -2.34
N LEU A 336 -29.04 1.02 -2.57
CA LEU A 336 -30.14 1.94 -2.94
C LEU A 336 -30.11 2.53 -4.35
N TYR A 337 -29.04 2.39 -5.15
CA TYR A 337 -28.86 3.24 -6.33
C TYR A 337 -28.86 2.55 -7.71
N MET A 338 -29.25 1.28 -7.80
CA MET A 338 -29.27 0.52 -9.05
C MET A 338 -30.36 0.93 -10.08
N SER A 339 -31.06 2.05 -9.88
CA SER A 339 -31.94 2.66 -10.90
C SER A 339 -31.19 3.41 -12.02
N GLN A 340 -29.86 3.21 -12.14
CA GLN A 340 -28.93 3.88 -13.06
C GLN A 340 -29.12 3.54 -14.56
N GLY A 341 -30.31 3.12 -14.97
CA GLY A 341 -30.59 2.71 -16.34
C GLY A 341 -29.81 1.46 -16.78
N HIS A 342 -30.06 1.03 -18.00
CA HIS A 342 -29.46 -0.19 -18.54
C HIS A 342 -28.21 0.14 -19.36
N PHE A 343 -27.16 -0.67 -19.19
CA PHE A 343 -26.02 -0.64 -20.10
C PHE A 343 -26.49 -1.03 -21.50
N GLY A 344 -25.92 -0.43 -22.54
CA GLY A 344 -26.37 -0.63 -23.93
C GLY A 344 -25.86 -1.93 -24.56
N LEU A 345 -26.18 -2.14 -25.84
CA LEU A 345 -25.72 -3.30 -26.61
C LEU A 345 -24.27 -3.06 -27.07
N LEU A 346 -23.43 -4.09 -27.04
CA LEU A 346 -22.03 -4.02 -27.50
C LEU A 346 -21.82 -4.51 -28.93
N HIS A 347 -22.87 -4.96 -29.64
CA HIS A 347 -22.79 -5.41 -31.04
C HIS A 347 -22.11 -4.41 -32.00
N SER A 348 -22.20 -3.10 -31.72
CA SER A 348 -21.56 -2.08 -32.55
C SER A 348 -20.05 -1.93 -32.33
N PHE A 349 -19.50 -2.62 -31.33
CA PHE A 349 -18.07 -2.59 -31.00
C PHE A 349 -17.32 -3.67 -31.78
N THR A 350 -17.18 -3.47 -33.09
CA THR A 350 -16.67 -4.49 -34.03
C THR A 350 -15.19 -4.83 -33.85
N CYS A 351 -14.46 -4.06 -33.05
CA CYS A 351 -13.04 -4.29 -32.73
C CYS A 351 -12.84 -4.93 -31.35
N LEU A 352 -13.89 -5.04 -30.51
CA LEU A 352 -13.76 -5.47 -29.12
C LEU A 352 -13.41 -6.95 -28.99
N LYS A 353 -12.17 -7.26 -28.59
CA LYS A 353 -11.64 -8.61 -28.43
C LYS A 353 -11.74 -9.10 -26.99
N LYS A 354 -11.54 -8.22 -26.00
CA LYS A 354 -11.59 -8.57 -24.58
C LYS A 354 -12.55 -7.66 -23.83
N LEU A 355 -13.46 -8.28 -23.10
CA LEU A 355 -14.44 -7.62 -22.25
C LEU A 355 -14.35 -8.17 -20.84
N CYS A 356 -14.13 -7.29 -19.86
CA CYS A 356 -14.25 -7.59 -18.45
C CYS A 356 -15.34 -6.69 -17.86
N ILE A 357 -16.41 -7.27 -17.31
CA ILE A 357 -17.55 -6.50 -16.81
C ILE A 357 -18.35 -7.29 -15.79
N GLN A 358 -19.00 -6.59 -14.86
CA GLN A 358 -19.92 -7.23 -13.93
C GLN A 358 -21.16 -7.74 -14.66
N ALA A 359 -21.61 -8.95 -14.31
CA ALA A 359 -22.75 -9.59 -14.97
C ALA A 359 -24.03 -8.74 -14.82
N GLU A 360 -24.22 -8.10 -13.67
CA GLU A 360 -25.38 -7.27 -13.34
C GLU A 360 -25.40 -5.98 -14.17
N VAL A 361 -24.25 -5.37 -14.43
CA VAL A 361 -24.13 -4.19 -15.30
C VAL A 361 -24.54 -4.55 -16.73
N LEU A 362 -24.10 -5.71 -17.21
CA LEU A 362 -24.36 -6.17 -18.58
C LEU A 362 -25.80 -6.67 -18.78
N LEU A 363 -26.32 -7.43 -17.82
CA LEU A 363 -27.61 -8.14 -17.92
C LEU A 363 -28.77 -7.37 -17.30
N GLY A 364 -28.49 -6.37 -16.45
CA GLY A 364 -29.51 -5.55 -15.78
C GLY A 364 -30.33 -6.30 -14.73
N SER A 365 -29.79 -7.37 -14.15
CA SER A 365 -30.40 -8.10 -13.03
C SER A 365 -30.31 -7.29 -11.74
N PHE A 366 -31.38 -7.31 -10.94
CA PHE A 366 -31.48 -6.54 -9.69
C PHE A 366 -31.95 -7.41 -8.52
N TRP A 367 -31.72 -6.96 -7.29
CA TRP A 367 -32.15 -7.64 -6.06
C TRP A 367 -33.67 -7.85 -5.97
N ASP A 368 -34.49 -6.93 -6.49
CA ASP A 368 -35.95 -7.03 -6.54
C ASP A 368 -36.48 -7.75 -7.80
N ARG A 369 -35.60 -7.97 -8.78
CA ARG A 369 -35.86 -8.67 -10.06
C ARG A 369 -34.65 -9.54 -10.42
N PRO A 370 -34.50 -10.71 -9.78
CA PRO A 370 -33.34 -11.58 -9.97
C PRO A 370 -33.24 -12.13 -11.40
N ASN A 371 -34.37 -12.17 -12.12
CA ASN A 371 -34.38 -12.51 -13.54
C ASN A 371 -33.81 -11.35 -14.35
N ALA A 372 -32.61 -11.55 -14.90
CA ALA A 372 -32.00 -10.64 -15.84
C ALA A 372 -32.99 -10.30 -16.98
N PRO A 373 -33.35 -9.01 -17.19
CA PRO A 373 -34.23 -8.61 -18.29
C PRO A 373 -33.61 -8.83 -19.67
N TYR A 374 -32.29 -9.02 -19.72
CA TYR A 374 -31.53 -9.19 -20.96
C TYR A 374 -30.77 -10.51 -20.99
N ARG A 375 -30.58 -11.04 -22.20
CA ARG A 375 -29.79 -12.24 -22.43
C ARG A 375 -28.38 -11.86 -22.84
N LEU A 376 -27.40 -12.65 -22.39
CA LEU A 376 -25.99 -12.44 -22.69
C LEU A 376 -25.70 -12.45 -24.21
N LYS A 377 -26.27 -13.43 -24.92
CA LYS A 377 -26.11 -13.57 -26.38
C LYS A 377 -26.56 -12.34 -27.18
N ASP A 378 -27.52 -11.57 -26.64
CA ASP A 378 -28.07 -10.38 -27.30
C ASP A 378 -27.26 -9.11 -26.94
N ARG A 379 -26.24 -9.22 -26.08
CA ARG A 379 -25.51 -8.07 -25.54
C ARG A 379 -24.07 -8.01 -26.00
N LEU A 380 -23.44 -9.15 -26.25
CA LEU A 380 -22.03 -9.27 -26.59
C LEU A 380 -21.75 -9.05 -28.09
N PRO A 381 -20.54 -8.56 -28.46
CA PRO A 381 -20.12 -8.52 -29.85
C PRO A 381 -19.66 -9.90 -30.34
N CYS A 382 -19.86 -10.19 -31.63
CA CYS A 382 -19.54 -11.51 -32.22
C CYS A 382 -18.03 -11.79 -32.35
N ASN A 383 -17.20 -10.75 -32.37
CA ASN A 383 -15.74 -10.84 -32.51
C ASN A 383 -14.99 -10.99 -31.16
N LEU A 384 -15.72 -11.19 -30.06
CA LEU A 384 -15.15 -11.32 -28.73
C LEU A 384 -14.29 -12.59 -28.61
N GLN A 385 -13.09 -12.45 -28.06
CA GLN A 385 -12.11 -13.53 -27.85
C GLN A 385 -12.02 -13.97 -26.39
N SER A 386 -12.18 -13.03 -25.46
CA SER A 386 -12.14 -13.27 -24.01
C SER A 386 -13.25 -12.51 -23.31
N LEU A 387 -13.96 -13.20 -22.41
CA LEU A 387 -14.99 -12.63 -21.54
C LEU A 387 -14.65 -12.90 -20.07
N THR A 388 -14.46 -11.86 -19.28
CA THR A 388 -14.36 -11.95 -17.83
C THR A 388 -15.63 -11.37 -17.21
N LEU A 389 -16.32 -12.17 -16.40
CA LEU A 389 -17.48 -11.71 -15.64
C LEU A 389 -17.11 -11.63 -14.17
N TYR A 390 -17.31 -10.45 -13.59
CA TYR A 390 -17.15 -10.23 -12.16
C TYR A 390 -18.48 -10.46 -11.43
N GLY A 391 -18.44 -11.24 -10.36
CA GLY A 391 -19.52 -11.42 -9.39
C GLY A 391 -19.13 -10.71 -8.11
N GLY A 392 -19.90 -9.71 -7.70
CA GLY A 392 -19.50 -8.81 -6.62
C GLY A 392 -19.98 -9.23 -5.23
N LYS A 393 -19.22 -8.89 -4.19
CA LYS A 393 -19.75 -8.76 -2.82
C LYS A 393 -20.84 -7.69 -2.78
N GLY A 394 -22.06 -8.08 -2.38
CA GLY A 394 -23.23 -7.18 -2.32
C GLY A 394 -24.14 -7.25 -3.56
N PHE A 395 -23.70 -7.91 -4.64
CA PHE A 395 -24.56 -8.29 -5.76
C PHE A 395 -24.95 -9.77 -5.61
N PHE A 396 -26.25 -10.03 -5.57
CA PHE A 396 -26.74 -11.39 -5.38
C PHE A 396 -26.45 -12.24 -6.61
N HIS A 397 -26.03 -13.50 -6.39
CA HIS A 397 -25.81 -14.50 -7.43
C HIS A 397 -26.89 -14.42 -8.50
N THR A 398 -26.51 -14.07 -9.73
CA THR A 398 -27.33 -14.31 -10.90
C THR A 398 -27.48 -15.83 -11.04
N SER A 399 -28.49 -16.40 -10.39
CA SER A 399 -28.76 -17.85 -10.34
C SER A 399 -28.98 -18.47 -11.73
N SER A 400 -28.98 -17.66 -12.78
CA SER A 400 -29.10 -18.03 -14.19
C SER A 400 -27.81 -17.84 -15.01
N ILE A 401 -26.65 -17.49 -14.44
CA ILE A 401 -25.46 -17.16 -15.25
C ILE A 401 -24.99 -18.34 -16.11
N GLY A 402 -25.04 -19.57 -15.57
CA GLY A 402 -24.76 -20.79 -16.33
C GLY A 402 -25.70 -20.95 -17.53
N VAL A 403 -27.00 -20.67 -17.36
CA VAL A 403 -27.99 -20.72 -18.44
C VAL A 403 -27.69 -19.66 -19.51
N HIS A 404 -27.34 -18.44 -19.11
CA HIS A 404 -26.98 -17.38 -20.06
C HIS A 404 -25.72 -17.70 -20.87
N LEU A 405 -24.72 -18.32 -20.23
CA LEU A 405 -23.50 -18.77 -20.90
C LEU A 405 -23.78 -19.92 -21.86
N GLN A 406 -24.57 -20.92 -21.44
CA GLN A 406 -25.06 -22.00 -22.30
C GLN A 406 -25.75 -21.44 -23.55
N GLU A 407 -26.74 -20.56 -23.37
CA GLU A 407 -27.48 -19.95 -24.49
C GLU A 407 -26.57 -19.18 -25.45
N ALA A 408 -25.52 -18.53 -24.94
CA ALA A 408 -24.57 -17.79 -25.76
C ALA A 408 -23.65 -18.73 -26.55
N LEU A 409 -23.11 -19.77 -25.91
CA LEU A 409 -22.22 -20.75 -26.56
C LEU A 409 -22.97 -21.56 -27.62
N ASP A 410 -24.15 -22.08 -27.30
CA ASP A 410 -24.97 -22.88 -28.22
C ASP A 410 -25.50 -22.09 -29.41
N SER A 411 -25.50 -20.75 -29.34
CA SER A 411 -25.94 -19.90 -30.45
C SER A 411 -25.03 -20.00 -31.68
N GLY A 412 -23.76 -20.41 -31.50
CA GLY A 412 -22.74 -20.42 -32.55
C GLY A 412 -22.31 -19.03 -33.04
N ILE A 413 -22.82 -17.94 -32.45
CA ILE A 413 -22.53 -16.55 -32.85
C ILE A 413 -21.09 -16.16 -32.48
N PHE A 414 -20.59 -16.66 -31.35
CA PHE A 414 -19.30 -16.26 -30.75
C PHE A 414 -18.16 -17.21 -31.12
N SER A 415 -17.96 -17.47 -32.41
CA SER A 415 -16.93 -18.40 -32.91
C SER A 415 -15.49 -18.04 -32.55
N SER A 416 -15.22 -16.77 -32.23
CA SER A 416 -13.89 -16.28 -31.82
C SER A 416 -13.61 -16.43 -30.32
N LEU A 417 -14.61 -16.78 -29.51
CA LEU A 417 -14.49 -16.83 -28.05
C LEU A 417 -13.62 -18.05 -27.67
N THR A 418 -12.53 -17.79 -26.95
CA THR A 418 -11.56 -18.82 -26.55
C THR A 418 -11.42 -18.96 -25.03
N SER A 419 -11.75 -17.91 -24.28
CA SER A 419 -11.68 -17.92 -22.82
C SER A 419 -12.87 -17.21 -22.17
N ILE A 420 -13.38 -17.84 -21.12
CA ILE A 420 -14.34 -17.27 -20.18
C ILE A 420 -13.74 -17.36 -18.78
N GLU A 421 -13.71 -16.24 -18.08
CA GLU A 421 -13.29 -16.17 -16.68
C GLU A 421 -14.45 -15.71 -15.81
N LEU A 422 -14.72 -16.44 -14.74
CA LEU A 422 -15.77 -16.10 -13.77
C LEU A 422 -15.11 -15.85 -12.42
N GLU A 423 -15.10 -14.59 -11.98
CA GLU A 423 -14.60 -14.19 -10.65
C GLU A 423 -15.80 -14.04 -9.71
N GLY A 424 -15.76 -14.63 -8.51
CA GLY A 424 -16.83 -14.45 -7.51
C GLY A 424 -18.12 -15.24 -7.76
N PHE A 425 -18.15 -16.16 -8.73
CA PHE A 425 -19.28 -17.04 -9.00
C PHE A 425 -19.09 -18.45 -8.43
N TYR A 426 -20.20 -19.06 -8.00
CA TYR A 426 -20.32 -20.53 -7.89
C TYR A 426 -21.11 -21.00 -9.10
N VAL A 427 -20.55 -21.93 -9.89
CA VAL A 427 -21.24 -22.47 -11.06
C VAL A 427 -21.25 -23.99 -11.00
N ASP A 428 -22.36 -24.57 -11.43
CA ASP A 428 -22.56 -26.01 -11.49
C ASP A 428 -21.58 -26.67 -12.47
N PHE A 429 -21.21 -27.92 -12.21
CA PHE A 429 -20.26 -28.69 -13.03
C PHE A 429 -20.64 -28.74 -14.52
N ASP A 430 -21.92 -28.68 -14.84
CA ASP A 430 -22.46 -28.76 -16.19
C ASP A 430 -21.94 -27.66 -17.14
N ILE A 431 -21.67 -26.44 -16.65
CA ILE A 431 -21.17 -25.36 -17.53
C ILE A 431 -19.75 -25.62 -18.02
N THR A 432 -18.95 -26.33 -17.22
CA THR A 432 -17.55 -26.61 -17.54
C THR A 432 -17.47 -27.53 -18.75
N ASP A 433 -18.35 -28.51 -18.81
CA ASP A 433 -18.43 -29.44 -19.94
C ASP A 433 -18.94 -28.73 -21.21
N VAL A 434 -19.85 -27.78 -21.07
CA VAL A 434 -20.39 -26.98 -22.18
C VAL A 434 -19.33 -26.07 -22.80
N CYS A 435 -18.55 -25.38 -21.97
CA CYS A 435 -17.40 -24.60 -22.43
C CYS A 435 -16.41 -25.50 -23.19
N ARG A 436 -16.09 -26.68 -22.64
CA ARG A 436 -15.19 -27.64 -23.28
C ARG A 436 -15.72 -28.13 -24.63
N GLN A 437 -17.02 -28.42 -24.75
CA GLN A 437 -17.64 -28.85 -26.01
C GLN A 437 -17.57 -27.77 -27.09
N ASN A 438 -17.60 -26.49 -26.70
CA ASN A 438 -17.48 -25.35 -27.60
C ASN A 438 -16.03 -24.87 -27.79
N GLY A 439 -15.03 -25.60 -27.27
CA GLY A 439 -13.61 -25.24 -27.39
C GLY A 439 -13.20 -24.01 -26.58
N VAL A 440 -13.99 -23.63 -25.57
CA VAL A 440 -13.76 -22.46 -24.72
C VAL A 440 -13.14 -22.89 -23.40
N THR A 441 -12.06 -22.22 -22.99
CA THR A 441 -11.44 -22.43 -21.69
C THR A 441 -12.23 -21.68 -20.62
N LEU A 442 -12.75 -22.39 -19.62
CA LEU A 442 -13.38 -21.79 -18.46
C LEU A 442 -12.38 -21.75 -17.30
N SER A 443 -12.05 -20.55 -16.82
CA SER A 443 -11.36 -20.36 -15.55
C SER A 443 -12.34 -19.84 -14.51
N MET A 444 -12.38 -20.52 -13.37
CA MET A 444 -12.99 -19.98 -12.17
C MET A 444 -11.91 -19.21 -11.44
N GLY A 445 -12.02 -17.89 -11.42
CA GLY A 445 -11.30 -17.10 -10.45
C GLY A 445 -11.77 -17.53 -9.07
N ARG A 446 -11.03 -18.44 -8.41
CA ARG A 446 -10.94 -18.33 -6.94
C ARG A 446 -10.59 -16.88 -6.67
N ASN A 447 -11.01 -16.32 -5.54
CA ASN A 447 -10.40 -15.11 -5.00
C ASN A 447 -8.88 -15.30 -5.02
N TYR A 448 -8.26 -14.99 -6.15
CA TYR A 448 -6.84 -15.03 -6.31
C TYR A 448 -6.52 -13.84 -5.46
N HIS A 449 -6.05 -14.13 -4.25
CA HIS A 449 -5.08 -13.28 -3.61
C HIS A 449 -4.10 -12.93 -4.71
N HIS A 450 -4.32 -11.78 -5.34
CA HIS A 450 -3.35 -11.13 -6.20
C HIS A 450 -2.18 -10.92 -5.26
N LYS A 451 -1.29 -11.92 -5.25
CA LYS A 451 -0.08 -11.94 -4.43
C LYS A 451 0.67 -10.68 -4.81
N ALA A 452 0.63 -9.68 -3.92
CA ALA A 452 1.61 -8.60 -3.72
C ALA A 452 1.00 -7.26 -3.23
N LEU A 453 -0.26 -7.18 -2.80
CA LEU A 453 -0.78 -5.95 -2.14
C LEU A 453 -1.47 -6.30 -0.82
N SER A 454 -1.24 -5.48 0.22
CA SER A 454 -1.80 -5.69 1.57
C SER A 454 -3.33 -5.74 1.51
N ARG A 455 -3.96 -6.49 2.43
CA ARG A 455 -5.43 -6.46 2.63
C ARG A 455 -5.96 -5.05 2.96
N ASP A 456 -5.08 -4.17 3.41
CA ASP A 456 -5.38 -2.77 3.77
C ASP A 456 -5.32 -1.81 2.57
N CYS A 457 -4.93 -2.29 1.40
CA CYS A 457 -4.89 -1.53 0.16
C CYS A 457 -6.31 -1.38 -0.41
N GLN A 458 -6.96 -0.24 -0.16
CA GLN A 458 -8.30 0.05 -0.72
C GLN A 458 -8.28 0.30 -2.23
N LEU A 459 -7.09 0.42 -2.85
CA LEU A 459 -6.96 0.43 -4.31
C LEU A 459 -7.56 -0.83 -4.97
N ARG A 460 -7.81 -1.92 -4.21
CA ARG A 460 -8.55 -3.08 -4.74
C ARG A 460 -9.07 -4.08 -3.71
N LYS A 461 -10.30 -4.54 -3.92
CA LYS A 461 -10.79 -5.85 -3.44
C LYS A 461 -11.03 -6.86 -4.59
N GLU A 462 -11.45 -6.43 -5.78
CA GLU A 462 -11.88 -7.27 -6.93
C GLU A 462 -11.63 -6.55 -8.31
N GLY A 463 -11.76 -7.23 -9.47
CA GLY A 463 -11.74 -6.66 -10.86
C GLY A 463 -10.36 -6.35 -11.48
N SER A 464 -10.07 -6.56 -12.78
CA SER A 464 -8.71 -6.36 -13.31
C SER A 464 -8.25 -4.89 -13.33
N CYS A 465 -7.14 -4.60 -12.66
CA CYS A 465 -6.45 -3.31 -12.72
C CYS A 465 -5.10 -3.47 -13.42
N PRO A 466 -4.59 -2.43 -14.12
CA PRO A 466 -3.21 -2.42 -14.56
C PRO A 466 -2.28 -2.66 -13.38
N PRO A 467 -1.18 -3.41 -13.55
CA PRO A 467 -0.26 -3.68 -12.45
C PRO A 467 0.34 -2.38 -11.94
N LEU A 468 -0.03 -1.99 -10.72
CA LEU A 468 0.71 -1.00 -9.96
C LEU A 468 2.03 -1.65 -9.54
N LEU A 469 3.18 -0.99 -9.80
CA LEU A 469 4.45 -1.54 -9.34
C LEU A 469 4.42 -1.65 -7.79
N PRO A 470 4.71 -2.83 -7.22
CA PRO A 470 4.78 -2.99 -5.76
C PRO A 470 5.71 -1.95 -5.12
N LYS A 471 6.80 -1.63 -5.83
CA LYS A 471 7.77 -0.62 -5.44
C LYS A 471 7.15 0.77 -5.24
N THR A 472 6.25 1.20 -6.12
CA THR A 472 5.61 2.52 -6.01
C THR A 472 4.54 2.50 -4.94
N TYR A 473 3.78 1.42 -4.80
CA TYR A 473 2.83 1.28 -3.70
C TYR A 473 3.49 1.40 -2.32
N ASN A 474 4.63 0.74 -2.10
CA ASN A 474 5.39 0.84 -0.86
C ASN A 474 5.82 2.28 -0.55
N MET A 475 6.21 3.07 -1.57
CA MET A 475 6.49 4.49 -1.35
C MET A 475 5.24 5.24 -0.88
N ARG A 476 4.04 4.86 -1.32
CA ARG A 476 2.80 5.55 -0.89
C ARG A 476 2.53 5.26 0.58
N ILE A 477 2.73 4.00 0.99
CA ILE A 477 2.67 3.59 2.40
C ILE A 477 3.71 4.35 3.24
N ASP A 478 4.92 4.55 2.73
CA ASP A 478 5.91 5.42 3.39
C ASP A 478 5.41 6.87 3.54
N GLY A 479 4.64 7.36 2.56
CA GLY A 479 3.98 8.67 2.63
C GLY A 479 2.97 8.75 3.78
N GLN A 480 2.13 7.73 3.94
CA GLN A 480 1.18 7.62 5.05
C GLN A 480 1.89 7.48 6.39
N ARG A 481 2.89 6.59 6.50
CA ARG A 481 3.70 6.46 7.72
C ARG A 481 4.35 7.77 8.10
N ARG A 482 4.88 8.52 7.12
CA ARG A 482 5.43 9.86 7.32
C ARG A 482 4.38 10.82 7.89
N ALA A 483 3.18 10.83 7.32
CA ALA A 483 2.09 11.68 7.80
C ALA A 483 1.68 11.35 9.24
N VAL A 484 1.51 10.06 9.55
CA VAL A 484 1.21 9.55 10.91
C VAL A 484 2.30 9.95 11.89
N MET A 485 3.55 9.67 11.56
CA MET A 485 4.68 9.94 12.43
C MET A 485 4.87 11.45 12.63
N PHE A 486 4.63 12.28 11.61
CA PHE A 486 4.65 13.73 11.78
C PHE A 486 3.54 14.23 12.72
N ALA A 487 2.35 13.66 12.63
CA ALA A 487 1.20 14.04 13.46
C ALA A 487 1.38 13.64 14.93
N PHE A 488 1.74 12.38 15.20
CA PHE A 488 1.74 11.80 16.55
C PHE A 488 3.11 11.68 17.18
N PHE A 489 4.14 11.37 16.39
CA PHE A 489 5.51 11.10 16.85
C PHE A 489 6.54 11.99 16.16
N PRO A 490 6.36 13.33 16.12
CA PRO A 490 7.22 14.21 15.34
C PRO A 490 8.68 14.18 15.82
N GLU A 491 8.92 13.70 17.04
CA GLU A 491 10.26 13.51 17.57
C GLU A 491 11.02 12.36 16.89
N GLU A 492 10.32 11.36 16.35
CA GLU A 492 10.86 10.16 15.72
C GLU A 492 11.23 10.35 14.23
N CYS A 493 10.88 11.50 13.64
CA CYS A 493 11.39 11.89 12.32
C CYS A 493 12.92 11.99 12.33
N ARG A 494 13.57 11.34 11.35
CA ARG A 494 15.02 11.45 11.10
C ARG A 494 15.44 12.88 10.81
N ASP A 495 14.63 13.59 10.01
CA ASP A 495 14.79 15.02 9.75
C ASP A 495 13.43 15.69 9.84
N ARG A 496 13.27 16.59 10.81
CA ARG A 496 12.01 17.30 11.05
C ARG A 496 11.75 18.44 10.09
N ARG A 497 12.77 18.97 9.40
CA ARG A 497 12.58 20.04 8.40
C ARG A 497 12.03 19.46 7.10
N GLU A 498 12.42 18.23 6.81
CA GLU A 498 12.06 17.54 5.56
C GLU A 498 11.03 16.43 5.74
N ILE A 499 10.67 16.13 7.00
CA ILE A 499 9.76 15.07 7.45
C ILE A 499 10.21 13.72 6.90
N LEU A 500 11.45 13.34 7.19
CA LEU A 500 12.01 12.06 6.76
C LEU A 500 11.73 10.99 7.81
N LEU A 501 11.22 9.85 7.35
CA LEU A 501 11.14 8.63 8.14
C LEU A 501 12.54 8.21 8.64
N PRO A 502 12.63 7.48 9.77
CA PRO A 502 13.81 6.71 10.09
C PRO A 502 14.29 5.91 8.88
N LEU A 503 15.60 5.65 8.86
CA LEU A 503 16.12 4.63 7.98
C LEU A 503 15.34 3.35 8.31
N ASP A 504 14.71 2.79 7.29
CA ASP A 504 14.16 1.47 7.41
C ASP A 504 15.34 0.51 7.55
N ASP A 505 15.26 -0.45 8.46
CA ASP A 505 16.12 -1.63 8.40
C ASP A 505 15.88 -2.42 7.08
N SER A 506 14.91 -2.00 6.24
CA SER A 506 14.69 -2.42 4.85
C SER A 506 15.48 -1.63 3.78
N MET A 507 15.97 -0.41 4.07
CA MET A 507 16.96 0.27 3.22
C MET A 507 18.38 -0.22 3.55
N ASP A 508 18.58 -0.67 4.80
CA ASP A 508 19.72 -1.52 5.18
C ASP A 508 19.49 -3.01 4.82
N ALA A 509 18.33 -3.38 4.25
CA ALA A 509 18.17 -4.69 3.60
C ALA A 509 18.87 -4.76 2.23
N TYR A 510 19.33 -3.63 1.68
CA TYR A 510 20.30 -3.67 0.57
C TYR A 510 21.75 -3.82 1.07
N GLU A 511 22.01 -3.69 2.38
CA GLU A 511 23.24 -4.20 3.01
C GLU A 511 23.10 -5.65 3.52
N GLU A 512 21.97 -6.33 3.29
CA GLU A 512 21.76 -7.76 3.61
C GLU A 512 21.37 -8.58 2.36
N ASN A 513 22.02 -8.36 1.22
CA ASN A 513 21.99 -9.30 0.09
C ASN A 513 23.33 -10.02 -0.07
N ASP A 514 23.68 -10.84 0.93
CA ASP A 514 24.63 -11.96 0.73
C ASP A 514 24.03 -13.31 1.16
N ALA A 515 22.73 -13.35 1.47
CA ALA A 515 21.98 -14.60 1.52
C ALA A 515 20.87 -14.47 0.50
N LYS A 516 21.02 -15.21 -0.60
CA LYS A 516 20.03 -15.39 -1.66
C LYS A 516 18.62 -15.47 -1.06
N ASP A 517 17.64 -14.85 -1.73
CA ASP A 517 16.22 -15.13 -1.52
C ASP A 517 15.84 -16.62 -1.77
N GLU A 518 16.79 -17.48 -2.16
CA GLU A 518 16.68 -18.95 -2.08
C GLU A 518 16.72 -19.49 -0.63
N ASP A 519 17.09 -18.68 0.38
CA ASP A 519 17.10 -19.06 1.80
C ASP A 519 15.88 -18.56 2.59
N LEU A 520 15.00 -17.73 2.02
CA LEU A 520 13.67 -17.50 2.60
C LEU A 520 12.82 -18.79 2.60
N ASP A 521 13.11 -19.71 1.68
CA ASP A 521 12.54 -21.07 1.62
C ASP A 521 13.27 -22.08 2.54
N GLN A 522 14.42 -21.74 3.14
CA GLN A 522 15.09 -22.62 4.12
C GLN A 522 14.57 -22.47 5.56
N CYS A 523 13.72 -21.47 5.83
CA CYS A 523 12.90 -21.43 7.05
C CYS A 523 11.60 -22.24 6.89
N THR A 524 11.57 -23.29 6.04
CA THR A 524 10.53 -24.33 5.99
C THR A 524 10.65 -25.33 7.14
N GLY A 525 10.93 -24.83 8.34
CA GLY A 525 10.85 -25.61 9.56
C GLY A 525 9.49 -25.43 10.21
N ASP A 526 8.85 -26.52 10.63
CA ASP A 526 7.63 -26.47 11.44
C ASP A 526 7.82 -25.51 12.62
N LEU A 527 7.00 -24.46 12.68
CA LEU A 527 6.89 -23.62 13.87
C LEU A 527 6.44 -24.53 15.02
N LYS A 528 7.20 -24.49 16.12
CA LYS A 528 6.85 -25.23 17.33
C LYS A 528 6.52 -24.24 18.44
N LEU A 529 5.46 -24.55 19.14
CA LEU A 529 5.16 -23.88 20.40
C LEU A 529 6.30 -24.15 21.40
N ARG A 530 6.86 -23.08 21.94
CA ARG A 530 7.90 -23.07 22.95
C ARG A 530 7.31 -22.61 24.28
N MET A 531 7.86 -23.19 25.34
CA MET A 531 7.54 -22.87 26.71
C MET A 531 8.85 -22.78 27.48
N LEU A 532 9.10 -21.63 28.10
CA LEU A 532 10.30 -21.38 28.88
C LEU A 532 9.92 -20.94 30.29
N ASP A 533 10.58 -21.54 31.28
CA ASP A 533 10.45 -21.15 32.68
C ASP A 533 11.30 -19.92 32.94
N PHE A 534 10.79 -18.98 33.72
CA PHE A 534 11.57 -17.85 34.19
C PHE A 534 11.24 -17.46 35.64
N TRP A 535 12.22 -16.83 36.27
CA TRP A 535 12.10 -16.30 37.63
C TRP A 535 11.50 -14.90 37.59
N VAL A 536 10.42 -14.69 38.32
CA VAL A 536 9.82 -13.36 38.50
C VAL A 536 10.54 -12.59 39.61
N HIS A 537 10.31 -11.27 39.70
CA HIS A 537 11.02 -10.38 40.62
C HIS A 537 11.00 -10.82 42.10
N ASN A 538 9.97 -11.56 42.54
CA ASN A 538 9.82 -12.02 43.92
C ASN A 538 10.36 -13.44 44.18
N GLY A 539 11.05 -14.05 43.20
CA GLY A 539 11.60 -15.40 43.31
C GLY A 539 10.61 -16.54 43.01
N GLY A 540 9.38 -16.23 42.60
CA GLY A 540 8.45 -17.22 42.03
C GLY A 540 8.84 -17.67 40.61
N THR A 541 8.12 -18.64 40.06
CA THR A 541 8.30 -19.14 38.69
C THR A 541 7.08 -18.84 37.82
N ALA A 542 7.32 -18.38 36.59
CA ALA A 542 6.31 -18.10 35.56
C ALA A 542 6.72 -18.76 34.22
N TYR A 543 5.79 -18.80 33.25
CA TYR A 543 6.04 -19.36 31.92
C TYR A 543 5.96 -18.30 30.83
N MET A 544 6.88 -18.39 29.86
CA MET A 544 6.75 -17.70 28.56
C MET A 544 6.29 -18.70 27.52
N VAL A 545 5.18 -18.41 26.84
CA VAL A 545 4.61 -19.25 25.79
C VAL A 545 4.59 -18.49 24.46
N PHE A 546 5.21 -19.05 23.42
CA PHE A 546 5.34 -18.42 22.10
C PHE A 546 5.62 -19.45 21.01
N GLN A 547 5.35 -19.13 19.74
CA GLN A 547 5.80 -19.95 18.61
C GLN A 547 7.16 -19.48 18.08
N ASN A 548 8.05 -20.41 17.77
CA ASN A 548 9.30 -20.14 17.06
C ASN A 548 9.75 -21.39 16.26
N PHE A 549 10.78 -21.25 15.43
CA PHE A 549 11.39 -22.37 14.71
C PHE A 549 11.91 -23.45 15.66
N ALA A 550 11.82 -24.71 15.25
CA ALA A 550 12.18 -25.87 16.05
C ALA A 550 13.65 -25.91 16.54
N HIS A 551 14.54 -25.07 16.01
CA HIS A 551 15.95 -24.95 16.39
C HIS A 551 16.27 -23.69 17.21
N SER A 552 15.29 -22.81 17.47
CA SER A 552 15.46 -21.58 18.26
C SER A 552 14.61 -21.59 19.52
N SER A 553 15.13 -21.00 20.60
CA SER A 553 14.39 -20.69 21.82
C SER A 553 14.26 -19.18 22.06
N LEU A 554 14.55 -18.32 21.09
CA LEU A 554 14.49 -16.87 21.30
C LEU A 554 13.03 -16.39 21.43
N PRO A 555 12.59 -15.87 22.59
CA PRO A 555 11.26 -15.30 22.74
C PRO A 555 11.09 -14.01 21.91
N PRO A 556 9.93 -13.75 21.29
CA PRO A 556 9.59 -12.42 20.77
C PRO A 556 9.64 -11.35 21.87
N LEU A 557 9.97 -10.11 21.52
CA LEU A 557 10.07 -9.01 22.50
C LEU A 557 8.69 -8.52 22.98
N PHE A 558 7.71 -8.46 22.09
CA PHE A 558 6.36 -8.02 22.42
C PHE A 558 5.61 -9.12 23.17
N SER A 559 4.99 -8.77 24.29
CA SER A 559 4.31 -9.75 25.14
C SER A 559 3.01 -9.24 25.73
N PHE A 560 2.08 -10.16 25.98
CA PHE A 560 0.90 -9.92 26.81
C PHE A 560 1.01 -10.71 28.12
N ALA A 561 0.73 -10.05 29.24
CA ALA A 561 0.73 -10.69 30.55
C ALA A 561 -0.64 -11.29 30.87
N ILE A 562 -0.67 -12.56 31.27
CA ILE A 562 -1.88 -13.28 31.67
C ILE A 562 -1.67 -13.82 33.09
N TYR A 563 -2.54 -13.41 34.01
CA TYR A 563 -2.51 -13.77 35.42
C TYR A 563 -3.56 -14.82 35.74
N PHE A 564 -3.16 -15.90 36.40
CA PHE A 564 -4.04 -16.91 36.95
C PHE A 564 -4.13 -16.71 38.46
N THR A 565 -5.32 -16.34 38.95
CA THR A 565 -5.50 -15.87 40.34
C THR A 565 -6.41 -16.76 41.18
N HIS A 566 -7.05 -17.77 40.57
CA HIS A 566 -7.92 -18.69 41.31
C HIS A 566 -7.16 -19.41 42.45
N ALA A 567 -7.78 -19.54 43.63
CA ALA A 567 -7.12 -20.08 44.83
C ALA A 567 -6.59 -21.51 44.68
N HIS A 568 -7.16 -22.28 43.75
CA HIS A 568 -6.77 -23.66 43.45
C HIS A 568 -6.04 -23.83 42.11
N VAL A 569 -5.62 -22.73 41.47
CA VAL A 569 -4.92 -22.83 40.19
C VAL A 569 -3.57 -23.53 40.38
N SER A 570 -3.28 -24.46 39.47
CA SER A 570 -2.00 -25.16 39.43
C SER A 570 -1.43 -25.01 38.03
N ARG A 571 -0.16 -24.56 37.97
CA ARG A 571 0.57 -24.36 36.72
C ARG A 571 0.62 -25.62 35.84
N GLU A 572 0.59 -26.80 36.44
CA GLU A 572 0.68 -28.10 35.73
C GLU A 572 -0.66 -28.54 35.13
N LYS A 573 -1.77 -27.93 35.54
CA LYS A 573 -3.12 -28.31 35.11
C LYS A 573 -3.65 -27.46 33.96
N ILE A 574 -3.02 -26.31 33.68
CA ILE A 574 -3.44 -25.41 32.61
C ILE A 574 -2.92 -25.93 31.27
N ASP A 575 -3.82 -26.13 30.31
CA ASP A 575 -3.42 -26.44 28.93
C ASP A 575 -2.92 -25.16 28.22
N HIS A 576 -1.63 -24.90 28.36
CA HIS A 576 -0.95 -23.74 27.76
C HIS A 576 -0.98 -23.76 26.22
N ARG A 577 -1.00 -24.96 25.62
CA ARG A 577 -1.03 -25.09 24.16
C ARG A 577 -2.39 -24.70 23.63
N ALA A 578 -3.45 -25.25 24.21
CA ALA A 578 -4.80 -24.91 23.79
C ALA A 578 -5.12 -23.43 24.04
N LEU A 579 -4.60 -22.82 25.13
CA LEU A 579 -4.74 -21.38 25.37
C LEU A 579 -4.05 -20.54 24.28
N TYR A 580 -2.81 -20.90 23.90
CA TYR A 580 -2.10 -20.19 22.84
C TYR A 580 -2.88 -20.22 21.52
N HIS A 581 -3.37 -21.39 21.13
CA HIS A 581 -4.15 -21.56 19.91
C HIS A 581 -5.47 -20.79 19.96
N ALA A 582 -6.17 -20.82 21.09
CA ALA A 582 -7.40 -20.07 21.28
C ALA A 582 -7.21 -18.55 21.13
N LEU A 583 -6.03 -18.02 21.47
CA LEU A 583 -5.70 -16.60 21.38
C LEU A 583 -5.07 -16.16 20.05
N CYS A 584 -4.63 -17.09 19.19
CA CYS A 584 -3.80 -16.78 18.01
C CYS A 584 -4.29 -17.37 16.68
N ASP A 585 -5.07 -18.45 16.68
CA ASP A 585 -5.40 -19.19 15.44
C ASP A 585 -6.40 -18.43 14.55
N SER A 586 -7.30 -17.62 15.12
CA SER A 586 -8.38 -16.93 14.39
C SER A 586 -7.87 -15.88 13.38
N TYR A 587 -6.71 -15.27 13.63
CA TYR A 587 -6.27 -14.06 12.90
C TYR A 587 -4.89 -14.20 12.22
N ASN A 588 -4.38 -15.43 12.05
CA ASN A 588 -3.05 -15.79 11.54
C ASN A 588 -1.89 -15.27 12.40
N ASN A 589 -1.25 -16.19 13.14
CA ASN A 589 0.05 -16.10 13.83
C ASN A 589 0.78 -14.74 13.76
N TYR A 590 0.64 -13.96 14.83
CA TYR A 590 1.48 -12.80 15.12
C TYR A 590 2.65 -13.23 16.02
N ASP A 591 3.83 -12.62 15.83
CA ASP A 591 5.06 -12.98 16.53
C ASP A 591 5.06 -12.39 17.96
N VAL A 592 4.16 -12.88 18.80
CA VAL A 592 3.94 -12.43 20.19
C VAL A 592 4.26 -13.53 21.19
N ARG A 593 4.51 -13.10 22.43
CA ARG A 593 4.75 -13.97 23.59
C ARG A 593 3.68 -13.75 24.66
N PHE A 594 3.27 -14.82 25.32
CA PHE A 594 2.44 -14.72 26.52
C PHE A 594 3.25 -15.01 27.77
N ASP A 595 3.25 -14.06 28.70
CA ASP A 595 3.87 -14.21 30.01
C ASP A 595 2.77 -14.64 31.00
N LEU A 596 2.81 -15.92 31.41
CA LEU A 596 1.79 -16.54 32.26
C LEU A 596 2.26 -16.55 33.72
N TYR A 597 1.55 -15.81 34.56
CA TYR A 597 1.82 -15.66 35.99
C TYR A 597 0.80 -16.44 36.84
N PHE A 598 1.26 -17.20 37.83
CA PHE A 598 0.41 -18.00 38.72
C PHE A 598 0.50 -17.44 40.14
N VAL A 599 -0.51 -16.67 40.54
CA VAL A 599 -0.53 -15.90 41.80
C VAL A 599 -1.87 -16.11 42.51
N PRO A 600 -2.08 -17.28 43.16
CA PRO A 600 -3.37 -17.63 43.74
C PRO A 600 -3.82 -16.63 44.82
N GLY A 601 -5.07 -16.18 44.73
CA GLY A 601 -5.72 -15.31 45.72
C GLY A 601 -5.33 -13.82 45.66
N ILE A 602 -4.56 -13.41 44.64
CA ILE A 602 -4.22 -11.99 44.45
C ILE A 602 -5.40 -11.23 43.84
N SER A 603 -5.60 -9.96 44.24
CA SER A 603 -6.57 -9.07 43.60
C SER A 603 -6.05 -8.48 42.29
N GLU A 604 -6.91 -7.78 41.57
CA GLU A 604 -6.59 -7.04 40.36
C GLU A 604 -5.53 -5.97 40.62
N GLU A 605 -5.62 -5.23 41.72
CA GLU A 605 -4.59 -4.24 42.11
C GLU A 605 -3.26 -4.92 42.44
N GLY A 606 -3.31 -6.12 43.02
CA GLY A 606 -2.11 -6.92 43.25
C GLY A 606 -1.47 -7.38 41.94
N CYS A 607 -2.26 -7.71 40.91
CA CYS A 607 -1.75 -8.02 39.57
C CYS A 607 -1.09 -6.80 38.91
N ILE A 608 -1.70 -5.61 39.03
CA ILE A 608 -1.12 -4.34 38.52
C ILE A 608 0.20 -4.04 39.25
N ALA A 609 0.23 -4.17 40.58
CA ALA A 609 1.43 -3.94 41.38
C ALA A 609 2.55 -4.93 41.00
N HIS A 610 2.20 -6.21 40.80
CA HIS A 610 3.11 -7.23 40.32
C HIS A 610 3.67 -6.87 38.94
N TYR A 611 2.81 -6.49 37.99
CA TYR A 611 3.21 -6.09 36.63
C TYR A 611 4.23 -4.94 36.65
N ARG A 612 3.98 -3.90 37.47
CA ARG A 612 4.90 -2.76 37.59
C ARG A 612 6.24 -3.15 38.19
N GLN A 613 6.25 -3.99 39.23
CA GLN A 613 7.49 -4.49 39.84
C GLN A 613 8.28 -5.35 38.87
N GLU A 614 7.60 -6.18 38.10
CA GLU A 614 8.19 -7.00 37.04
C GLU A 614 8.79 -6.13 35.92
N GLY A 615 8.11 -5.05 35.55
CA GLY A 615 8.63 -4.04 34.61
C GLY A 615 9.89 -3.33 35.13
N CYS A 616 9.91 -2.94 36.41
CA CYS A 616 11.10 -2.37 37.04
C CYS A 616 12.28 -3.35 37.10
N PHE A 617 12.00 -4.65 37.29
CA PHE A 617 13.01 -5.70 37.38
C PHE A 617 13.60 -6.08 36.02
N ARG A 618 12.76 -6.22 34.97
CA ARG A 618 13.17 -6.69 33.64
C ARG A 618 13.57 -5.55 32.69
N GLY A 619 13.15 -4.32 32.97
CA GLY A 619 13.46 -3.15 32.14
C GLY A 619 12.50 -2.96 30.97
N ASP A 620 12.99 -2.28 29.91
CA ASP A 620 12.22 -1.84 28.74
C ASP A 620 12.75 -2.47 27.44
N TYR A 621 11.84 -2.98 26.60
CA TYR A 621 12.18 -3.74 25.40
C TYR A 621 12.81 -2.87 24.33
N LYS A 622 12.56 -1.56 24.37
CA LYS A 622 13.24 -0.61 23.49
C LYS A 622 14.74 -0.59 23.72
N LYS A 623 15.21 -0.83 24.96
CA LYS A 623 16.64 -0.93 25.26
C LYS A 623 17.26 -2.22 24.70
N GLN A 624 16.56 -3.34 24.82
CA GLN A 624 17.01 -4.64 24.26
C GLN A 624 17.03 -4.59 22.73
N LEU A 625 16.04 -3.94 22.12
CA LEU A 625 15.97 -3.71 20.68
C LEU A 625 17.12 -2.81 20.21
N LYS A 626 17.40 -1.73 20.93
CA LYS A 626 18.54 -0.84 20.64
C LYS A 626 19.87 -1.59 20.77
N ALA A 627 20.05 -2.39 21.82
CA ALA A 627 21.25 -3.20 22.01
C ALA A 627 21.45 -4.22 20.88
N TYR A 628 20.36 -4.81 20.36
CA TYR A 628 20.43 -5.65 19.16
C TYR A 628 20.87 -4.84 17.93
N LYS A 629 20.28 -3.66 17.70
CA LYS A 629 20.64 -2.79 16.56
C LYS A 629 22.10 -2.34 16.60
N GLU A 630 22.66 -2.15 17.79
CA GLU A 630 24.06 -1.79 18.00
C GLU A 630 25.02 -3.00 17.98
N SER A 631 24.50 -4.24 17.92
CA SER A 631 25.30 -5.47 17.94
C SER A 631 25.85 -5.88 16.56
N SER A 632 27.07 -6.43 16.54
CA SER A 632 27.73 -6.91 15.33
C SER A 632 27.02 -8.13 14.73
N ARG A 633 27.14 -8.35 13.41
CA ARG A 633 26.57 -9.54 12.73
C ARG A 633 27.20 -10.87 13.19
N TYR A 634 28.43 -10.83 13.70
CA TYR A 634 29.15 -12.01 14.18
C TYR A 634 29.00 -12.27 15.68
N ASP A 635 28.22 -11.43 16.37
CA ASP A 635 27.98 -11.55 17.79
C ASP A 635 26.93 -12.65 18.05
N VAL A 636 27.40 -13.86 18.39
CA VAL A 636 26.55 -14.88 19.00
C VAL A 636 26.41 -14.52 20.47
N SER A 637 25.19 -14.49 21.00
CA SER A 637 24.92 -14.02 22.36
C SER A 637 25.79 -14.77 23.41
N PRO A 638 26.67 -14.08 24.17
CA PRO A 638 27.51 -14.71 25.19
C PRO A 638 26.67 -14.98 26.44
N GLY A 639 26.12 -16.20 26.54
CA GLY A 639 25.91 -16.99 27.77
C GLY A 639 25.12 -16.43 28.98
N VAL A 640 24.89 -15.13 29.12
CA VAL A 640 24.16 -14.51 30.23
C VAL A 640 23.39 -13.32 29.67
N GLY A 641 22.11 -13.52 29.40
CA GLY A 641 21.20 -12.50 28.86
C GLY A 641 20.11 -12.17 29.88
N ALA A 642 19.61 -10.94 29.82
CA ALA A 642 18.48 -10.50 30.60
C ALA A 642 17.20 -11.17 30.08
N LEU A 643 16.24 -11.44 30.98
CA LEU A 643 14.89 -11.82 30.54
C LEU A 643 14.37 -10.74 29.58
N PRO A 644 13.61 -11.11 28.54
CA PRO A 644 12.93 -10.13 27.72
C PRO A 644 12.13 -9.18 28.62
N SER A 645 12.13 -7.89 28.37
CA SER A 645 11.44 -6.90 29.20
C SER A 645 9.91 -6.91 29.04
N MET A 646 9.24 -6.14 29.89
CA MET A 646 7.79 -5.93 29.88
C MET A 646 7.40 -4.83 28.89
N VAL A 647 6.17 -4.90 28.37
CA VAL A 647 5.61 -3.85 27.51
C VAL A 647 5.15 -2.67 28.38
N HIS A 648 5.67 -1.48 28.11
CA HIS A 648 5.34 -0.26 28.87
C HIS A 648 4.09 0.46 28.30
N ASP A 649 3.77 0.23 27.03
CA ASP A 649 2.69 0.94 26.33
C ASP A 649 2.06 0.01 25.29
N TYR A 650 0.75 -0.21 25.42
CA TYR A 650 -0.08 -0.88 24.43
C TYR A 650 -0.90 0.18 23.70
N SER A 651 -0.41 0.64 22.55
CA SER A 651 -0.81 1.91 21.91
C SER A 651 -2.23 1.97 21.29
N ASP A 652 -3.19 1.20 21.81
CA ASP A 652 -4.58 1.12 21.35
C ASP A 652 -5.57 0.86 22.51
N THR A 653 -5.12 0.93 23.77
CA THR A 653 -6.01 0.80 24.96
C THR A 653 -6.69 2.12 25.33
N GLY A 654 -6.89 3.02 24.37
CA GLY A 654 -7.55 4.31 24.55
C GLY A 654 -6.85 5.21 25.56
N PHE A 655 -7.44 5.35 26.75
CA PHE A 655 -6.97 6.28 27.80
C PHE A 655 -5.87 5.70 28.69
N TYR A 656 -5.49 4.43 28.54
CA TYR A 656 -4.56 3.72 29.44
C TYR A 656 -3.29 3.27 28.72
N ARG A 657 -2.16 3.16 29.43
CA ARG A 657 -0.89 2.66 28.90
C ARG A 657 -0.65 1.18 29.18
N GLY A 658 -1.16 0.69 30.31
CA GLY A 658 -0.96 -0.67 30.78
C GLY A 658 -2.14 -1.58 30.45
N LEU A 659 -1.83 -2.81 30.04
CA LEU A 659 -2.81 -3.88 29.80
C LEU A 659 -2.29 -5.20 30.39
N LEU A 660 -3.18 -5.91 31.07
CA LEU A 660 -2.98 -7.31 31.45
C LEU A 660 -4.33 -8.06 31.41
N PHE A 661 -4.26 -9.38 31.34
CA PHE A 661 -5.43 -10.25 31.40
C PHE A 661 -5.43 -11.09 32.68
N ILE A 662 -6.60 -11.36 33.25
CA ILE A 662 -6.79 -12.14 34.47
C ILE A 662 -7.77 -13.28 34.22
N CYS A 663 -7.32 -14.51 34.51
CA CYS A 663 -8.14 -15.70 34.65
C CYS A 663 -8.44 -15.92 36.13
N THR A 664 -9.69 -15.64 36.52
CA THR A 664 -10.20 -15.86 37.88
C THR A 664 -10.70 -17.28 38.10
N GLU A 665 -10.83 -18.07 37.04
CA GLU A 665 -11.34 -19.44 37.06
C GLU A 665 -10.21 -20.47 37.30
N PRO A 666 -10.54 -21.69 37.77
CA PRO A 666 -9.55 -22.76 37.93
C PRO A 666 -8.87 -23.15 36.62
N GLU A 667 -9.59 -23.07 35.50
CA GLU A 667 -9.16 -23.40 34.14
C GLU A 667 -9.68 -22.32 33.17
N TRP A 668 -8.89 -21.97 32.16
CA TRP A 668 -9.25 -20.90 31.21
C TRP A 668 -10.35 -21.34 30.22
N ASN A 669 -10.47 -22.64 29.96
CA ASN A 669 -11.45 -23.27 29.08
C ASN A 669 -12.67 -23.82 29.85
N GLY A 670 -12.96 -23.24 31.02
CA GLY A 670 -14.17 -23.56 31.79
C GLY A 670 -15.46 -23.12 31.08
N ASP A 671 -16.60 -23.21 31.78
CA ASP A 671 -17.95 -23.08 31.18
C ASP A 671 -18.22 -21.83 30.33
N GLN A 672 -17.46 -20.75 30.53
CA GLN A 672 -17.66 -19.47 29.85
C GLN A 672 -16.49 -19.00 28.97
N GLU A 673 -15.33 -19.70 28.94
CA GLU A 673 -14.17 -19.34 28.09
C GLU A 673 -13.92 -17.82 27.95
N THR A 674 -13.73 -17.15 29.08
CA THR A 674 -13.59 -15.68 29.19
C THR A 674 -12.39 -15.33 30.05
N LEU A 675 -11.79 -14.16 29.79
CA LEU A 675 -10.80 -13.56 30.70
C LEU A 675 -11.20 -12.12 31.00
N TRP A 676 -10.74 -11.61 32.12
CA TRP A 676 -10.85 -10.21 32.47
C TRP A 676 -9.70 -9.43 31.85
N SER A 677 -9.98 -8.34 31.16
CA SER A 677 -8.99 -7.34 30.82
C SER A 677 -8.89 -6.31 31.93
N VAL A 678 -7.67 -5.86 32.21
CA VAL A 678 -7.39 -4.78 33.15
C VAL A 678 -6.53 -3.75 32.44
N GLN A 679 -7.12 -2.60 32.13
CA GLN A 679 -6.45 -1.43 31.58
C GLN A 679 -6.09 -0.48 32.72
N PHE A 680 -4.85 -0.02 32.81
CA PHE A 680 -4.36 0.78 33.94
C PHE A 680 -3.30 1.79 33.48
N ASP A 681 -2.92 2.72 34.38
CA ASP A 681 -2.02 3.85 34.07
C ASP A 681 -2.60 4.81 33.02
N PRO A 682 -3.56 5.67 33.40
CA PRO A 682 -4.18 6.60 32.48
C PRO A 682 -3.17 7.61 31.92
N VAL A 683 -3.28 7.92 30.64
CA VAL A 683 -2.48 8.92 29.93
C VAL A 683 -2.93 10.31 30.38
N ARG A 684 -2.19 10.93 31.30
CA ARG A 684 -2.39 12.36 31.63
C ARG A 684 -1.98 13.19 30.41
N GLN A 685 -2.93 13.88 29.78
CA GLN A 685 -2.59 14.89 28.78
C GLN A 685 -1.76 15.98 29.47
N ALA A 686 -0.67 16.41 28.82
CA ALA A 686 0.08 17.55 29.32
C ALA A 686 -0.83 18.79 29.26
N GLU A 687 -0.88 19.56 30.34
CA GLU A 687 -1.69 20.77 30.51
C GLU A 687 -1.43 21.78 29.37
N ASP A 688 -2.20 21.70 28.29
CA ASP A 688 -2.40 22.79 27.33
C ASP A 688 -3.85 23.31 27.45
N GLY A 689 -4.07 24.04 28.55
CA GLY A 689 -4.85 25.28 28.59
C GLY A 689 -6.26 25.33 27.99
N THR A 690 -6.98 24.22 27.87
CA THR A 690 -8.40 24.26 27.46
C THR A 690 -9.21 23.41 28.42
N GLU A 691 -9.83 24.06 29.40
CA GLU A 691 -10.80 23.46 30.32
C GLU A 691 -11.96 22.86 29.51
N SER A 692 -11.86 21.58 29.18
CA SER A 692 -13.01 20.76 28.80
C SER A 692 -13.51 20.06 30.06
N SER A 693 -14.79 20.25 30.38
CA SER A 693 -15.40 19.90 31.66
C SER A 693 -15.59 18.40 31.93
N ASP A 694 -15.03 17.52 31.10
CA ASP A 694 -15.21 16.06 31.19
C ASP A 694 -13.91 15.30 31.56
N GLU A 695 -12.77 16.01 31.76
CA GLU A 695 -11.48 15.38 32.08
C GLU A 695 -11.31 14.96 33.56
N GLU A 696 -12.24 15.31 34.46
CA GLU A 696 -12.06 15.12 35.91
C GLU A 696 -12.35 13.70 36.44
N ASN A 697 -12.74 12.72 35.63
CA ASN A 697 -13.11 11.38 36.15
C ASN A 697 -12.71 10.19 35.26
N ILE A 698 -11.49 10.16 34.73
CA ILE A 698 -10.95 8.90 34.18
C ILE A 698 -10.64 7.95 35.36
N PRO A 699 -11.24 6.74 35.42
CA PRO A 699 -10.96 5.78 36.46
C PRO A 699 -9.46 5.44 36.54
N PHE A 700 -8.96 5.06 37.72
CA PHE A 700 -7.55 4.66 37.88
C PHE A 700 -7.20 3.38 37.10
N HIS A 701 -8.20 2.54 36.82
CA HIS A 701 -8.13 1.37 35.98
C HIS A 701 -9.53 1.01 35.47
N CYS A 702 -9.62 0.35 34.31
CA CYS A 702 -10.84 -0.17 33.71
C CYS A 702 -10.75 -1.70 33.66
N ILE A 703 -11.79 -2.38 34.16
CA ILE A 703 -11.87 -3.84 34.20
C ILE A 703 -13.10 -4.28 33.41
N GLN A 704 -12.89 -5.14 32.42
CA GLN A 704 -13.94 -5.65 31.55
C GLN A 704 -13.76 -7.15 31.31
N ARG A 705 -14.85 -7.87 31.06
CA ARG A 705 -14.81 -9.33 30.89
C ARG A 705 -15.10 -9.65 29.44
N HIS A 706 -14.15 -10.30 28.76
CA HIS A 706 -14.25 -10.56 27.34
C HIS A 706 -14.23 -12.06 27.03
N PRO A 707 -14.94 -12.51 25.97
CA PRO A 707 -14.76 -13.85 25.43
C PRO A 707 -13.32 -14.01 24.92
N VAL A 708 -12.75 -15.22 25.05
CA VAL A 708 -11.39 -15.49 24.57
C VAL A 708 -11.29 -15.35 23.05
N ASN A 709 -12.29 -15.86 22.32
CA ASN A 709 -12.40 -15.81 20.86
C ASN A 709 -13.87 -15.96 20.39
N ASP A 710 -14.08 -15.90 19.07
CA ASP A 710 -15.40 -16.03 18.43
C ASP A 710 -16.10 -17.39 18.68
N SER A 711 -15.33 -18.42 19.09
CA SER A 711 -15.88 -19.75 19.42
C SER A 711 -16.37 -19.87 20.86
N SER A 712 -16.09 -18.86 21.69
CA SER A 712 -16.57 -18.80 23.07
C SER A 712 -18.10 -18.75 23.12
N ARG A 713 -18.69 -19.49 24.05
CA ARG A 713 -20.16 -19.49 24.28
C ARG A 713 -20.71 -18.14 24.73
N TRP A 714 -19.84 -17.24 25.17
CA TRP A 714 -20.18 -15.90 25.65
C TRP A 714 -20.08 -14.84 24.54
N TYR A 715 -19.72 -15.24 23.32
CA TYR A 715 -19.64 -14.33 22.17
C TYR A 715 -21.04 -14.07 21.58
N GLU A 716 -21.48 -12.81 21.64
CA GLU A 716 -22.82 -12.38 21.18
C GLU A 716 -22.85 -11.91 19.71
N GLY A 717 -21.76 -12.09 18.94
CA GLY A 717 -21.66 -11.68 17.54
C GLY A 717 -21.08 -10.27 17.35
N TYR A 718 -21.25 -9.69 16.15
CA TYR A 718 -20.65 -8.41 15.76
C TYR A 718 -21.11 -7.19 16.58
N ASP A 719 -22.25 -7.30 17.27
CA ASP A 719 -22.80 -6.25 18.14
C ASP A 719 -22.40 -6.43 19.62
N GLY A 720 -21.67 -7.52 19.96
CA GLY A 720 -21.20 -7.84 21.30
C GLY A 720 -19.80 -7.30 21.63
N GLU A 721 -19.28 -7.64 22.82
CA GLU A 721 -17.93 -7.23 23.22
C GLU A 721 -16.85 -7.88 22.34
N CYS A 722 -15.80 -7.11 22.03
CA CYS A 722 -14.67 -7.58 21.23
C CYS A 722 -13.94 -8.72 21.96
N PRO A 723 -13.70 -9.87 21.31
CA PRO A 723 -12.96 -10.96 21.91
C PRO A 723 -11.48 -10.64 22.06
N ILE A 724 -10.83 -11.35 22.99
CA ILE A 724 -9.44 -11.08 23.38
C ILE A 724 -8.46 -11.43 22.26
N ASP A 725 -8.66 -12.51 21.52
CA ASP A 725 -7.82 -12.90 20.38
C ASP A 725 -7.75 -11.80 19.31
N ARG A 726 -8.90 -11.17 19.01
CA ARG A 726 -8.99 -10.03 18.09
C ARG A 726 -8.28 -8.81 18.65
N TRP A 727 -8.47 -8.49 19.92
CA TRP A 727 -7.85 -7.32 20.53
C TRP A 727 -6.32 -7.45 20.64
N ILE A 728 -5.83 -8.66 20.96
CA ILE A 728 -4.40 -9.00 20.91
C ILE A 728 -3.87 -8.87 19.48
N SER A 729 -4.61 -9.37 18.49
CA SER A 729 -4.27 -9.27 17.07
C SER A 729 -4.12 -7.81 16.63
N ASP A 730 -5.12 -6.98 16.96
CA ASP A 730 -5.13 -5.56 16.59
C ASP A 730 -3.94 -4.83 17.22
N ILE A 731 -3.74 -4.97 18.54
CA ILE A 731 -2.61 -4.35 19.25
C ILE A 731 -1.25 -4.84 18.71
N ALA A 732 -1.10 -6.15 18.50
CA ALA A 732 0.16 -6.72 18.00
C ALA A 732 0.47 -6.28 16.56
N SER A 733 -0.55 -6.05 15.73
CA SER A 733 -0.38 -5.62 14.35
C SER A 733 0.33 -4.26 14.23
N TRP A 734 0.04 -3.33 15.13
CA TRP A 734 0.65 -2.00 15.19
C TRP A 734 2.16 -2.05 15.46
N HIS A 735 2.61 -3.00 16.27
CA HIS A 735 4.02 -3.15 16.63
C HIS A 735 4.78 -4.18 15.78
N ARG A 736 4.08 -4.84 14.85
CA ARG A 736 4.61 -5.96 14.08
C ARG A 736 5.82 -5.57 13.25
N GLU A 737 5.76 -4.45 12.54
CA GLU A 737 6.82 -4.03 11.62
C GLU A 737 8.12 -3.67 12.36
N GLU A 738 8.01 -3.03 13.52
CA GLU A 738 9.16 -2.63 14.33
C GLU A 738 9.87 -3.83 14.96
N LEU A 739 9.12 -4.85 15.42
CA LEU A 739 9.65 -5.91 16.28
C LEU A 739 9.94 -7.22 15.54
N ARG A 740 9.20 -7.52 14.47
CA ARG A 740 9.32 -8.79 13.75
C ARG A 740 10.65 -8.94 13.01
N GLY A 741 11.07 -7.91 12.27
CA GLY A 741 12.31 -7.93 11.51
C GLY A 741 13.53 -8.22 12.40
N PRO A 742 13.74 -7.43 13.47
CA PRO A 742 14.80 -7.66 14.45
C PRO A 742 14.76 -9.05 15.10
N TRP A 743 13.58 -9.54 15.51
CA TRP A 743 13.45 -10.86 16.12
C TRP A 743 13.78 -12.01 15.15
N LEU A 744 13.33 -11.94 13.90
CA LEU A 744 13.66 -12.93 12.87
C LEU A 744 15.17 -12.93 12.57
N LYS A 745 15.78 -11.74 12.44
CA LYS A 745 17.22 -11.60 12.20
C LYS A 745 18.04 -12.11 13.39
N ALA A 746 17.65 -11.79 14.63
CA ALA A 746 18.31 -12.30 15.84
C ALA A 746 18.19 -13.82 15.96
N THR A 747 17.01 -14.38 15.67
CA THR A 747 16.78 -15.83 15.61
C THR A 747 17.71 -16.50 14.58
N ARG A 748 17.86 -15.91 13.39
CA ARG A 748 18.78 -16.39 12.34
C ARG A 748 20.26 -16.30 12.75
N ARG A 749 20.65 -15.29 13.53
CA ARG A 749 22.00 -15.16 14.12
C ARG A 749 22.27 -16.20 15.22
N GLY A 750 21.31 -17.09 15.52
CA GLY A 750 21.43 -18.13 16.54
C GLY A 750 21.30 -17.60 17.98
N TRP A 751 20.76 -16.40 18.16
CA TRP A 751 20.50 -15.86 19.49
C TRP A 751 19.48 -16.75 20.20
N GLN A 752 19.75 -17.06 21.47
CA GLN A 752 18.81 -17.80 22.32
C GLN A 752 18.14 -16.89 23.37
N ILE A 753 18.72 -15.71 23.63
CA ILE A 753 18.30 -14.73 24.63
C ILE A 753 18.62 -13.31 24.15
N TRP A 754 17.84 -12.33 24.62
CA TRP A 754 18.11 -10.90 24.37
C TRP A 754 19.19 -10.38 25.32
N ARG A 755 19.95 -9.37 24.86
CA ARG A 755 21.02 -8.72 25.63
C ARG A 755 20.49 -7.59 26.48
#